data_AF-A0A1D6NP03-F1
#
_entry.id   AF-A0A1D6NP03-F1
#
_cell.length_a   1.000
_cell.length_b   1.000
_cell.length_c   1.000
_cell.angle_alpha   90.00
_cell.angle_beta   90.00
_cell.angle_gamma   90.00
#
_symmetry.space_group_name_H-M   'P 1'
#
loop_
_entity.id
_entity.type
_entity.pdbx_description
1 polymer ?
#
loop_
_entity_poly.entity_id
_entity_poly.type
_entity_poly.pdbx_seq_one_letter_code
_entity_poly.pdbx_strand_id
1 'polypeptide(L)'
;MQKEAARSKRGKVSHSLWRNYDDLNEYFWSKKCFKKLGWPMDPTADFFAEPTRAKNETEQHGHVIRRRRASKTNFVEVRTFLHMFRSFDRMWAFFILGFQAMVIIAWSPSGSLSSIFEPNVFKNVLTIFITAAFLNFLQATLELILNWKAWKSLECSQRIRYILKFAVAVAWLIILPTTYSSSIQNPTGLVKFLSNWIQNLQNESIYNYAVALYMLPNIFSALFFMFLPIRRALERSNSRIIRFLLWWTQPKLYVARGMYEDTCSLLKYTTFWILLLICKLAFSYYVEIAPLVEPTRIIMSLERPPYEWHEFFPNLRHNLGVVVTVWAPIVMVYFMDTQIWYAIFSTICGGVYGAFSRLGEIRTLGMLRSRFEAIPRAFGKKLVPDHGSHLKGDEEDKNPPFDKFADIWNAFINSLREEDLLNNREKDLLVVPSSGGQTSVFQWPPFLLASKIPIALDMAKSVKKKDDELMKRIKQDPYTEYAVIECYDTLLDILYSIIVVQSDKKVVDRIRESIKDSIHRKSLVKEFRLDELPQLSAKFDKLLNLLKEYDENDPVNRNTHIANLLQDIMEIITQDIMKNGKGILKDEGQKQQLFAKLNLDSLKHVAWREKCIRLQLLLTTKESAIYVPTNLEARRRITFFANSLFMRMPRAPPVRSMMSFSVLTPYFKEEVLFSPEDLHRKNEDGISILFYLRKIYPDEFRNFLQRIDFEVKDEEELKDKMDEICNWASYRGQTLTRTVRGMMYYRKALEIQCLQDMTDPAKVDRDRSIGSYQELQYDIEMAQAIADIKFTYVVSCQVYG
;
A
#
# COMPACT_ATOMS: atom_id res chain seq x y z
N MET A 1 -34.57 -13.40 -23.13
CA MET A 1 -33.48 -12.80 -22.32
C MET A 1 -32.96 -11.48 -22.86
N GLN A 2 -32.61 -11.35 -24.15
CA GLN A 2 -32.16 -10.07 -24.76
C GLN A 2 -33.09 -8.88 -24.49
N LYS A 3 -34.41 -9.05 -24.61
CA LYS A 3 -35.40 -8.01 -24.25
C LYS A 3 -35.32 -7.56 -22.78
N GLU A 4 -34.93 -8.45 -21.87
CA GLU A 4 -34.78 -8.15 -20.44
C GLU A 4 -33.44 -7.46 -20.14
N ALA A 5 -32.37 -7.86 -20.83
CA ALA A 5 -31.08 -7.18 -20.78
C ALA A 5 -31.17 -5.74 -21.31
N ALA A 6 -31.90 -5.50 -22.41
CA ALA A 6 -32.15 -4.16 -22.95
C ALA A 6 -32.89 -3.25 -21.95
N ARG A 7 -33.78 -3.81 -21.12
CA ARG A 7 -34.51 -3.06 -20.08
C ARG A 7 -33.65 -2.57 -18.93
N SER A 8 -32.49 -3.21 -18.69
CA SER A 8 -31.55 -2.75 -17.66
C SER A 8 -31.00 -1.34 -17.95
N LYS A 9 -31.06 -0.86 -19.21
CA LYS A 9 -30.40 0.36 -19.70
C LYS A 9 -28.98 0.53 -19.14
N ARG A 10 -28.14 -0.50 -19.27
CA ARG A 10 -26.76 -0.55 -18.72
C ARG A 10 -26.70 -0.31 -17.20
N GLY A 11 -27.69 -0.79 -16.44
CA GLY A 11 -27.72 -0.71 -14.98
C GLY A 11 -28.33 0.58 -14.40
N LYS A 12 -28.84 1.51 -15.23
CA LYS A 12 -29.46 2.76 -14.74
C LYS A 12 -30.88 2.57 -14.18
N VAL A 13 -31.52 1.44 -14.47
CA VAL A 13 -32.91 1.15 -14.05
C VAL A 13 -32.92 0.35 -12.75
N SER A 14 -33.81 0.70 -11.81
CA SER A 14 -34.02 -0.04 -10.56
C SER A 14 -34.14 -1.54 -10.83
N HIS A 15 -33.42 -2.35 -10.05
CA HIS A 15 -33.43 -3.81 -10.13
C HIS A 15 -34.85 -4.39 -10.04
N SER A 16 -35.80 -3.69 -9.43
CA SER A 16 -37.21 -4.08 -9.37
C SER A 16 -37.93 -4.16 -10.72
N LEU A 17 -37.44 -3.48 -11.75
CA LEU A 17 -38.11 -3.34 -13.05
C LEU A 17 -37.64 -4.36 -14.11
N TRP A 18 -36.55 -5.08 -13.87
CA TRP A 18 -35.97 -6.07 -14.78
C TRP A 18 -35.53 -7.32 -14.03
N ARG A 19 -35.37 -8.47 -14.70
CA ARG A 19 -34.89 -9.73 -14.10
C ARG A 19 -33.41 -9.93 -14.46
N ASN A 20 -32.56 -10.16 -13.48
CA ASN A 20 -31.17 -10.57 -13.70
C ASN A 20 -31.06 -12.10 -13.84
N TYR A 21 -29.83 -12.60 -14.04
CA TYR A 21 -29.55 -14.03 -14.13
C TYR A 21 -30.03 -14.77 -12.88
N ASP A 22 -29.73 -14.25 -11.69
CA ASP A 22 -30.12 -14.89 -10.41
C ASP A 22 -31.63 -15.03 -10.28
N ASP A 23 -32.40 -14.01 -10.66
CA ASP A 23 -33.88 -14.05 -10.64
C ASP A 23 -34.45 -15.14 -11.56
N LEU A 24 -33.80 -15.38 -12.70
CA LEU A 24 -34.19 -16.42 -13.65
C LEU A 24 -33.78 -17.79 -13.13
N ASN A 25 -32.54 -17.92 -12.67
CA ASN A 25 -32.00 -19.15 -12.10
C ASN A 25 -32.87 -19.59 -10.91
N GLU A 26 -33.17 -18.70 -9.98
CA GLU A 26 -34.03 -18.95 -8.83
C GLU A 26 -35.46 -19.36 -9.24
N TYR A 27 -36.02 -18.76 -10.30
CA TYR A 27 -37.30 -19.20 -10.83
C TYR A 27 -37.24 -20.65 -11.31
N PHE A 28 -36.19 -21.04 -12.04
CA PHE A 28 -35.99 -22.41 -12.54
C PHE A 28 -35.85 -23.43 -11.39
N TRP A 29 -35.17 -23.07 -10.31
CA TRP A 29 -35.05 -23.92 -9.11
C TRP A 29 -36.30 -23.93 -8.23
N SER A 30 -37.31 -23.08 -8.52
CA SER A 30 -38.54 -23.02 -7.74
C SER A 30 -39.54 -24.10 -8.17
N LYS A 31 -40.33 -24.62 -7.20
CA LYS A 31 -41.48 -25.50 -7.49
C LYS A 31 -42.52 -24.87 -8.44
N LYS A 32 -42.48 -23.54 -8.64
CA LYS A 32 -43.35 -22.81 -9.57
C LYS A 32 -42.94 -23.04 -11.02
N CYS A 33 -41.66 -23.28 -11.34
CA CYS A 33 -41.21 -23.61 -12.68
C CYS A 33 -41.93 -24.87 -13.19
N PHE A 34 -41.82 -25.97 -12.44
CA PHE A 34 -42.47 -27.24 -12.81
C PHE A 34 -44.00 -27.15 -12.89
N LYS A 35 -44.64 -26.31 -12.06
CA LYS A 35 -46.11 -26.17 -12.04
C LYS A 35 -46.68 -25.17 -13.06
N LYS A 36 -45.94 -24.11 -13.40
CA LYS A 36 -46.43 -23.02 -14.26
C LYS A 36 -45.78 -22.97 -15.64
N LEU A 37 -44.50 -23.34 -15.73
CA LEU A 37 -43.77 -23.37 -17.00
C LEU A 37 -43.93 -24.75 -17.67
N GLY A 38 -43.97 -25.82 -16.88
CA GLY A 38 -44.14 -27.20 -17.35
C GLY A 38 -42.97 -27.71 -18.20
N TRP A 39 -43.06 -28.98 -18.61
CA TRP A 39 -42.22 -29.54 -19.67
C TRP A 39 -43.10 -30.39 -20.60
N PRO A 40 -43.18 -30.11 -21.90
CA PRO A 40 -42.53 -29.01 -22.64
C PRO A 40 -42.98 -27.61 -22.17
N MET A 41 -42.13 -26.59 -22.38
CA MET A 41 -42.39 -25.24 -21.87
C MET A 41 -43.65 -24.63 -22.50
N ASP A 42 -44.61 -24.21 -21.67
CA ASP A 42 -45.82 -23.55 -22.12
C ASP A 42 -45.53 -22.08 -22.50
N PRO A 43 -45.65 -21.69 -23.79
CA PRO A 43 -45.40 -20.31 -24.24
C PRO A 43 -46.45 -19.31 -23.70
N THR A 44 -47.58 -19.79 -23.17
CA THR A 44 -48.62 -18.96 -22.57
C THR A 44 -48.38 -18.64 -21.09
N ALA A 45 -47.34 -19.23 -20.48
CA ALA A 45 -47.01 -19.04 -19.08
C ALA A 45 -46.67 -17.57 -18.72
N ASP A 46 -47.06 -17.16 -17.50
CA ASP A 46 -46.79 -15.82 -16.91
C ASP A 46 -45.29 -15.40 -16.95
N PHE A 47 -44.40 -16.38 -17.10
CA PHE A 47 -42.96 -16.19 -17.19
C PHE A 47 -42.54 -15.41 -18.45
N PHE A 48 -43.23 -15.66 -19.58
CA PHE A 48 -42.96 -15.04 -20.89
C PHE A 48 -43.78 -13.75 -21.14
N ALA A 49 -44.72 -13.40 -20.25
CA ALA A 49 -45.55 -12.21 -20.42
C ALA A 49 -44.74 -10.89 -20.42
N GLU A 50 -45.00 -10.04 -21.41
CA GLU A 50 -44.42 -8.69 -21.49
C GLU A 50 -45.15 -7.71 -20.54
N PRO A 51 -44.45 -6.74 -19.92
CA PRO A 51 -45.08 -5.71 -19.12
C PRO A 51 -45.92 -4.82 -20.04
N THR A 52 -47.21 -4.69 -19.72
CA THR A 52 -48.08 -3.67 -20.32
C THR A 52 -47.39 -2.32 -20.28
N ARG A 53 -47.07 -1.76 -21.46
CA ARG A 53 -46.81 -0.32 -21.58
C ARG A 53 -48.03 0.38 -21.02
N ALA A 54 -47.86 1.17 -19.96
CA ALA A 54 -48.86 2.15 -19.57
C ALA A 54 -48.92 3.17 -20.72
N LYS A 55 -49.83 2.94 -21.67
CA LYS A 55 -50.27 3.98 -22.60
C LYS A 55 -51.65 4.40 -22.15
N ASN A 56 -51.78 5.70 -21.95
CA ASN A 56 -53.04 6.42 -21.93
C ASN A 56 -53.83 6.02 -23.17
N GLU A 57 -55.05 5.56 -22.99
CA GLU A 57 -56.19 5.72 -23.92
C GLU A 57 -57.38 4.96 -23.34
N THR A 58 -58.38 5.74 -22.96
CA THR A 58 -59.80 5.39 -23.08
C THR A 58 -60.03 4.60 -24.37
N GLU A 59 -60.37 3.32 -24.27
CA GLU A 59 -61.47 2.72 -25.05
C GLU A 59 -61.67 1.23 -24.74
N GLN A 60 -62.96 0.89 -24.71
CA GLN A 60 -63.59 -0.42 -24.90
C GLN A 60 -63.50 -1.49 -23.80
N HIS A 61 -64.66 -1.68 -23.20
CA HIS A 61 -65.07 -2.84 -22.42
C HIS A 61 -64.98 -4.13 -23.25
N GLY A 62 -63.86 -4.83 -23.08
CA GLY A 62 -63.74 -6.26 -23.31
C GLY A 62 -63.01 -6.87 -22.12
N HIS A 63 -63.52 -7.98 -21.59
CA HIS A 63 -62.90 -8.73 -20.49
C HIS A 63 -61.55 -9.35 -20.94
N VAL A 64 -60.53 -8.52 -21.11
CA VAL A 64 -59.15 -8.97 -21.35
C VAL A 64 -58.60 -9.42 -20.01
N ILE A 65 -58.38 -10.72 -19.84
CA ILE A 65 -57.63 -11.28 -18.71
C ILE A 65 -56.28 -10.56 -18.66
N ARG A 66 -56.14 -9.64 -17.70
CA ARG A 66 -54.92 -8.88 -17.43
C ARG A 66 -53.81 -9.86 -17.03
N ARG A 67 -53.01 -10.31 -18.00
CA ARG A 67 -51.87 -11.21 -17.75
C ARG A 67 -50.82 -10.48 -16.94
N ARG A 68 -50.63 -10.92 -15.68
CA ARG A 68 -49.70 -10.29 -14.75
C ARG A 68 -48.37 -11.05 -14.82
N ARG A 69 -47.34 -10.40 -15.37
CA ARG A 69 -45.97 -10.92 -15.41
C ARG A 69 -45.60 -11.56 -14.06
N ALA A 70 -45.00 -12.75 -14.11
CA ALA A 70 -44.50 -13.41 -12.91
C ALA A 70 -43.56 -12.45 -12.14
N SER A 71 -43.99 -12.06 -10.93
CA SER A 71 -43.16 -11.24 -10.05
C SER A 71 -41.90 -12.01 -9.66
N LYS A 72 -40.83 -11.30 -9.33
CA LYS A 72 -39.61 -11.90 -8.79
C LYS A 72 -39.95 -12.87 -7.67
N THR A 73 -39.28 -14.02 -7.65
CA THR A 73 -39.52 -15.12 -6.72
C THR A 73 -39.25 -14.70 -5.28
N ASN A 74 -38.16 -13.94 -5.07
CA ASN A 74 -37.75 -13.41 -3.78
C ASN A 74 -37.71 -11.87 -3.73
N PHE A 75 -37.39 -11.38 -2.54
CA PHE A 75 -37.37 -9.96 -2.20
C PHE A 75 -36.47 -9.15 -3.12
N VAL A 76 -37.00 -8.05 -3.65
CA VAL A 76 -36.22 -7.02 -4.33
C VAL A 76 -36.16 -5.80 -3.45
N GLU A 77 -34.96 -5.46 -3.00
CA GLU A 77 -34.76 -4.26 -2.19
C GLU A 77 -35.01 -3.01 -3.05
N VAL A 78 -36.01 -2.21 -2.64
CA VAL A 78 -36.23 -0.88 -3.21
C VAL A 78 -35.41 0.10 -2.39
N ARG A 79 -34.24 0.49 -2.90
CA ARG A 79 -33.34 1.41 -2.20
C ARG A 79 -34.01 2.78 -2.05
N THR A 80 -34.29 3.18 -0.82
CA THR A 80 -34.77 4.53 -0.45
C THR A 80 -33.87 5.13 0.62
N PHE A 81 -33.85 6.46 0.77
CA PHE A 81 -33.09 7.15 1.83
C PHE A 81 -33.41 6.63 3.25
N LEU A 82 -34.63 6.13 3.49
CA LEU A 82 -35.02 5.51 4.75
C LEU A 82 -34.21 4.25 5.13
N HIS A 83 -33.58 3.57 4.14
CA HIS A 83 -32.67 2.46 4.43
C HIS A 83 -31.42 2.95 5.17
N MET A 84 -30.96 4.19 4.94
CA MET A 84 -29.81 4.76 5.64
C MET A 84 -30.15 5.02 7.10
N PHE A 85 -31.31 5.61 7.37
CA PHE A 85 -31.81 5.80 8.74
C PHE A 85 -32.01 4.47 9.48
N ARG A 86 -32.55 3.45 8.81
CA ARG A 86 -32.68 2.10 9.39
C ARG A 86 -31.33 1.45 9.68
N SER A 87 -30.34 1.60 8.78
CA SER A 87 -29.06 0.88 8.89
C SER A 87 -28.14 1.48 9.95
N PHE A 88 -28.26 2.79 10.19
CA PHE A 88 -27.43 3.54 11.14
C PHE A 88 -28.24 4.13 12.29
N ASP A 89 -29.28 3.41 12.72
CA ASP A 89 -30.20 3.76 13.82
C ASP A 89 -29.48 4.23 15.10
N ARG A 90 -28.45 3.50 15.53
CA ARG A 90 -27.70 3.79 16.76
C ARG A 90 -26.95 5.12 16.69
N MET A 91 -26.42 5.45 15.51
CA MET A 91 -25.70 6.70 15.27
C MET A 91 -26.67 7.88 15.36
N TRP A 92 -27.80 7.80 14.67
CA TRP A 92 -28.84 8.84 14.71
C TRP A 92 -29.40 9.03 16.12
N ALA A 93 -29.69 7.93 16.82
CA ALA A 93 -30.13 7.99 18.21
C ALA A 93 -29.08 8.66 19.11
N PHE A 94 -27.81 8.27 19.02
CA PHE A 94 -26.76 8.88 19.81
C PHE A 94 -26.65 10.39 19.61
N PHE A 95 -26.64 10.87 18.36
CA PHE A 95 -26.51 12.29 18.06
C PHE A 95 -27.76 13.12 18.41
N ILE A 96 -28.96 12.62 18.12
CA ILE A 96 -30.20 13.34 18.45
C ILE A 96 -30.37 13.46 19.97
N LEU A 97 -30.10 12.38 20.71
CA LEU A 97 -30.20 12.36 22.17
C LEU A 97 -29.10 13.22 22.81
N GLY A 98 -27.87 13.15 22.29
CA GLY A 98 -26.77 14.00 22.73
C GLY A 98 -27.06 15.48 22.50
N PHE A 99 -27.58 15.85 21.33
CA PHE A 99 -28.00 17.22 21.01
C PHE A 99 -29.08 17.72 21.97
N GLN A 100 -30.14 16.94 22.19
CA GLN A 100 -31.21 17.29 23.14
C GLN A 100 -30.65 17.52 24.56
N ALA A 101 -29.74 16.64 25.03
CA ALA A 101 -29.09 16.78 26.32
C ALA A 101 -28.36 18.12 26.46
N MET A 102 -27.53 18.45 25.47
CA MET A 102 -26.72 19.66 25.46
C MET A 102 -27.58 20.92 25.41
N VAL A 103 -28.66 20.94 24.61
CA VAL A 103 -29.59 22.09 24.57
C VAL A 103 -30.27 22.29 25.92
N ILE A 104 -30.73 21.23 26.58
CA ILE A 104 -31.38 21.32 27.90
C ILE A 104 -30.41 21.87 28.95
N ILE A 105 -29.17 21.37 28.96
CA ILE A 105 -28.13 21.82 29.90
C ILE A 105 -27.75 23.28 29.63
N ALA A 106 -27.57 23.66 28.37
CA ALA A 106 -27.23 25.04 28.00
C ALA A 106 -28.37 26.03 28.34
N TRP A 107 -29.62 25.55 28.39
CA TRP A 107 -30.78 26.36 28.81
C TRP A 107 -30.96 26.46 30.33
N SER A 108 -30.07 25.88 31.14
CA SER A 108 -30.11 26.07 32.59
C SER A 108 -29.72 27.51 32.99
N PRO A 109 -30.03 27.96 34.22
CA PRO A 109 -29.70 29.31 34.68
C PRO A 109 -28.18 29.57 34.79
N SER A 110 -27.39 28.52 35.04
CA SER A 110 -25.95 28.59 35.27
C SER A 110 -25.10 28.26 34.03
N GLY A 111 -25.69 27.62 33.00
CA GLY A 111 -25.01 27.31 31.72
C GLY A 111 -23.80 26.38 31.83
N SER A 112 -23.51 25.84 33.02
CA SER A 112 -22.34 25.03 33.33
C SER A 112 -22.69 23.54 33.40
N LEU A 113 -21.72 22.67 33.12
CA LEU A 113 -21.90 21.21 33.17
C LEU A 113 -22.26 20.68 34.56
N SER A 114 -21.95 21.41 35.64
CA SER A 114 -22.32 21.04 37.01
C SER A 114 -23.81 21.22 37.32
N SER A 115 -24.55 21.96 36.47
CA SER A 115 -26.01 22.12 36.59
C SER A 115 -26.80 20.82 36.41
N ILE A 116 -26.18 19.75 35.88
CA ILE A 116 -26.81 18.42 35.76
C ILE A 116 -27.20 17.84 37.12
N PHE A 117 -26.51 18.23 38.19
CA PHE A 117 -26.81 17.78 39.56
C PHE A 117 -27.97 18.55 40.21
N GLU A 118 -28.48 19.61 39.58
CA GLU A 118 -29.69 20.29 40.03
C GLU A 118 -30.93 19.43 39.75
N PRO A 119 -31.81 19.17 40.75
CA PRO A 119 -32.95 18.26 40.59
C PRO A 119 -33.88 18.61 39.40
N ASN A 120 -34.08 19.90 39.14
CA ASN A 120 -34.94 20.38 38.06
C ASN A 120 -34.32 20.16 36.67
N VAL A 121 -33.02 20.42 36.53
CA VAL A 121 -32.29 20.21 35.26
C VAL A 121 -32.13 18.71 35.01
N PHE A 122 -31.82 17.92 36.03
CA PHE A 122 -31.76 16.46 35.95
C PHE A 122 -33.09 15.87 35.44
N LYS A 123 -34.23 16.30 36.00
CA LYS A 123 -35.57 15.88 35.55
C LYS A 123 -35.84 16.25 34.10
N ASN A 124 -35.40 17.42 33.66
CA ASN A 124 -35.51 17.84 32.25
C ASN A 124 -34.61 17.00 31.34
N VAL A 125 -33.38 16.69 31.74
CA VAL A 125 -32.46 15.82 30.98
C VAL A 125 -33.04 14.41 30.83
N LEU A 126 -33.75 13.89 31.83
CA LEU A 126 -34.42 12.58 31.71
C LEU A 126 -35.48 12.52 30.59
N THR A 127 -35.94 13.64 30.03
CA THR A 127 -36.84 13.65 28.85
C THR A 127 -36.20 13.05 27.60
N ILE A 128 -34.88 12.91 27.56
CA ILE A 128 -34.14 12.22 26.49
C ILE A 128 -34.68 10.79 26.30
N PHE A 129 -35.09 10.11 27.38
CA PHE A 129 -35.62 8.75 27.27
C PHE A 129 -36.96 8.67 26.54
N ILE A 130 -37.77 9.73 26.60
CA ILE A 130 -38.99 9.84 25.79
C ILE A 130 -38.63 9.91 24.31
N THR A 131 -37.68 10.76 23.95
CA THR A 131 -37.17 10.86 22.57
C THR A 131 -36.54 9.55 22.11
N ALA A 132 -35.79 8.87 22.98
CA ALA A 132 -35.20 7.56 22.68
C ALA A 132 -36.28 6.50 22.37
N ALA A 133 -37.38 6.48 23.14
CA ALA A 133 -38.50 5.58 22.88
C ALA A 133 -39.20 5.90 21.55
N PHE A 134 -39.36 7.19 21.21
CA PHE A 134 -39.86 7.61 19.90
C PHE A 134 -38.96 7.15 18.75
N LEU A 135 -37.64 7.33 18.86
CA LEU A 135 -36.68 6.88 17.84
C LEU A 135 -36.68 5.36 17.68
N ASN A 136 -36.77 4.61 18.77
CA ASN A 136 -36.91 3.15 18.74
C ASN A 136 -38.21 2.70 18.09
N PHE A 137 -39.32 3.42 18.32
CA PHE A 137 -40.59 3.19 17.63
C PHE A 137 -40.48 3.47 16.13
N LEU A 138 -39.86 4.60 15.74
CA LEU A 138 -39.62 4.94 14.34
C LEU A 138 -38.78 3.86 13.65
N GLN A 139 -37.72 3.38 14.30
CA GLN A 139 -36.90 2.27 13.81
C GLN A 139 -37.73 1.00 13.61
N ALA A 140 -38.49 0.57 14.62
CA ALA A 140 -39.31 -0.63 14.52
C ALA A 140 -40.36 -0.52 13.40
N THR A 141 -40.91 0.68 13.20
CA THR A 141 -41.84 0.99 12.10
C THR A 141 -41.14 0.88 10.75
N LEU A 142 -39.94 1.43 10.59
CA LEU A 142 -39.14 1.33 9.36
C LEU A 142 -38.73 -0.13 9.07
N GLU A 143 -38.38 -0.90 10.10
CA GLU A 143 -38.10 -2.34 9.94
C GLU A 143 -39.32 -3.11 9.40
N LEU A 144 -40.53 -2.73 9.82
CA LEU A 144 -41.77 -3.36 9.35
C LEU A 144 -42.13 -2.94 7.92
N ILE A 145 -42.09 -1.64 7.62
CA ILE A 145 -42.44 -1.08 6.31
C ILE A 145 -41.45 -1.55 5.22
N LEU A 146 -40.15 -1.43 5.48
CA LEU A 146 -39.13 -1.75 4.49
C LEU A 146 -39.01 -3.26 4.22
N ASN A 147 -39.34 -4.11 5.21
CA ASN A 147 -39.35 -5.56 5.04
C ASN A 147 -40.73 -6.14 4.67
N TRP A 148 -41.75 -5.31 4.46
CA TRP A 148 -43.12 -5.78 4.20
C TRP A 148 -43.20 -6.78 3.03
N LYS A 149 -42.46 -6.51 1.94
CA LYS A 149 -42.41 -7.41 0.78
C LYS A 149 -41.60 -8.69 1.05
N ALA A 150 -40.65 -8.66 1.98
CA ALA A 150 -39.83 -9.81 2.39
C ALA A 150 -40.54 -10.72 3.41
N TRP A 151 -41.63 -10.28 4.04
CA TRP A 151 -42.33 -11.06 5.07
C TRP A 151 -42.74 -12.48 4.63
N LYS A 152 -43.01 -12.69 3.33
CA LYS A 152 -43.37 -14.01 2.80
C LYS A 152 -42.18 -14.97 2.70
N SER A 153 -40.95 -14.46 2.61
CA SER A 153 -39.72 -15.26 2.53
C SER A 153 -39.02 -15.42 3.88
N LEU A 154 -39.42 -14.67 4.91
CA LEU A 154 -38.80 -14.73 6.24
C LEU A 154 -39.32 -15.89 7.09
N GLU A 155 -38.41 -16.51 7.83
CA GLU A 155 -38.74 -17.53 8.83
C GLU A 155 -39.75 -16.99 9.87
N CYS A 156 -40.61 -17.87 10.39
CA CYS A 156 -41.62 -17.50 11.38
C CYS A 156 -41.00 -16.86 12.64
N SER A 157 -39.84 -17.36 13.07
CA SER A 157 -39.10 -16.82 14.21
C SER A 157 -38.67 -15.35 14.01
N GLN A 158 -38.28 -14.98 12.79
CA GLN A 158 -37.87 -13.62 12.46
C GLN A 158 -39.08 -12.67 12.38
N ARG A 159 -40.20 -13.14 11.82
CA ARG A 159 -41.46 -12.40 11.79
C ARG A 159 -41.95 -12.04 13.20
N ILE A 160 -41.96 -13.03 14.10
CA ILE A 160 -42.36 -12.82 15.50
C ILE A 160 -41.45 -11.79 16.18
N ARG A 161 -40.14 -11.83 15.93
CA ARG A 161 -39.19 -10.87 16.50
C ARG A 161 -39.51 -9.43 16.10
N TYR A 162 -39.81 -9.16 14.82
CA TYR A 162 -40.13 -7.81 14.36
C TYR A 162 -41.43 -7.29 14.99
N ILE A 163 -42.47 -8.13 15.05
CA ILE A 163 -43.74 -7.77 15.67
C ILE A 163 -43.56 -7.50 17.17
N LEU A 164 -42.81 -8.35 17.88
CA LEU A 164 -42.56 -8.20 19.31
C LEU A 164 -41.73 -6.92 19.61
N LYS A 165 -40.72 -6.62 18.79
CA LYS A 165 -39.96 -5.35 18.91
C LYS A 165 -40.86 -4.13 18.71
N PHE A 166 -41.77 -4.17 17.74
CA PHE A 166 -42.72 -3.10 17.51
C PHE A 166 -43.68 -2.92 18.69
N ALA A 167 -44.25 -4.02 19.21
CA ALA A 167 -45.13 -3.98 20.38
C ALA A 167 -44.43 -3.41 21.62
N VAL A 168 -43.18 -3.84 21.88
CA VAL A 168 -42.38 -3.31 23.00
C VAL A 168 -42.06 -1.83 22.80
N ALA A 169 -41.76 -1.39 21.58
CA ALA A 169 -41.50 0.03 21.31
C ALA A 169 -42.74 0.90 21.52
N VAL A 170 -43.93 0.43 21.10
CA VAL A 170 -45.22 1.12 21.35
C VAL A 170 -45.51 1.20 22.84
N ALA A 171 -45.29 0.12 23.59
CA ALA A 171 -45.49 0.13 25.05
C ALA A 171 -44.64 1.21 25.73
N TRP A 172 -43.35 1.31 25.40
CA TRP A 172 -42.48 2.34 25.97
C TRP A 172 -42.80 3.76 25.51
N LEU A 173 -43.26 3.93 24.27
CA LEU A 173 -43.74 5.21 23.75
C LEU A 173 -44.95 5.74 24.52
N ILE A 174 -45.76 4.86 25.12
CA ILE A 174 -46.92 5.25 25.95
C ILE A 174 -46.51 5.40 27.42
N ILE A 175 -45.75 4.46 27.97
CA ILE A 175 -45.39 4.42 29.39
C ILE A 175 -44.52 5.62 29.80
N LEU A 176 -43.50 6.00 29.01
CA LEU A 176 -42.55 7.05 29.43
C LEU A 176 -43.17 8.46 29.43
N PRO A 177 -43.93 8.91 28.42
CA PRO A 177 -44.57 10.23 28.47
C PRO A 177 -45.67 10.34 29.53
N THR A 178 -46.43 9.27 29.75
CA THR A 178 -47.52 9.26 30.74
C THR A 178 -46.99 9.37 32.16
N THR A 179 -45.96 8.59 32.49
CA THR A 179 -45.29 8.66 33.81
C THR A 179 -44.53 9.97 34.03
N TYR A 180 -43.99 10.59 32.96
CA TYR A 180 -43.39 11.93 33.04
C TYR A 180 -44.43 13.01 33.31
N SER A 181 -45.58 12.97 32.61
CA SER A 181 -46.61 13.98 32.81
C SER A 181 -47.30 13.87 34.17
N SER A 182 -47.50 12.68 34.72
CA SER A 182 -48.06 12.52 36.06
C SER A 182 -47.15 13.10 37.15
N SER A 183 -45.88 13.39 36.81
CA SER A 183 -44.91 14.06 37.67
C SER A 183 -44.88 15.59 37.45
N ILE A 184 -45.66 16.15 36.51
CA ILE A 184 -45.77 17.60 36.26
C ILE A 184 -47.07 18.12 36.88
N GLN A 185 -46.98 19.20 37.66
CA GLN A 185 -48.10 19.75 38.42
C GLN A 185 -49.27 20.32 37.56
N ASN A 186 -49.09 20.56 36.25
CA ASN A 186 -50.14 21.08 35.34
C ASN A 186 -50.09 20.44 33.92
N PRO A 187 -50.85 19.36 33.62
CA PRO A 187 -50.89 18.75 32.29
C PRO A 187 -51.84 19.48 31.31
N THR A 188 -51.41 19.71 30.06
CA THR A 188 -52.23 20.30 28.98
C THR A 188 -52.62 19.30 27.89
N GLY A 189 -53.87 19.38 27.39
CA GLY A 189 -54.34 18.69 26.17
C GLY A 189 -54.42 17.15 26.23
N LEU A 190 -53.92 16.47 25.20
CA LEU A 190 -53.86 14.98 25.07
C LEU A 190 -53.27 14.28 26.30
N VAL A 191 -52.45 15.00 27.03
CA VAL A 191 -51.80 14.56 28.25
C VAL A 191 -52.79 14.42 29.42
N LYS A 192 -53.80 15.30 29.48
CA LYS A 192 -54.91 15.24 30.45
C LYS A 192 -55.85 14.05 30.17
N PHE A 193 -55.97 13.66 28.90
CA PHE A 193 -56.76 12.49 28.49
C PHE A 193 -56.11 11.18 28.96
N LEU A 194 -54.78 11.07 28.87
CA LEU A 194 -54.03 9.91 29.33
C LEU A 194 -53.88 9.84 30.86
N SER A 195 -53.73 10.99 31.54
CA SER A 195 -53.66 11.02 33.01
C SER A 195 -54.97 10.57 33.68
N ASN A 196 -56.13 10.81 33.03
CA ASN A 196 -57.43 10.36 33.53
C ASN A 196 -57.61 8.84 33.47
N TRP A 197 -56.90 8.15 32.58
CA TRP A 197 -57.01 6.69 32.46
C TRP A 197 -56.21 5.95 33.55
N ILE A 198 -55.26 6.61 34.20
CA ILE A 198 -54.30 6.03 35.15
C ILE A 198 -54.31 6.85 36.45
N GLN A 199 -55.50 7.08 37.00
CA GLN A 199 -55.74 8.04 38.07
C GLN A 199 -55.15 7.65 39.45
N ASN A 200 -54.43 6.54 39.58
CA ASN A 200 -54.00 5.96 40.86
C ASN A 200 -52.47 5.86 41.08
N LEU A 201 -51.64 6.48 40.25
CA LEU A 201 -50.18 6.36 40.35
C LEU A 201 -49.49 7.73 40.36
N GLN A 202 -49.74 8.52 41.41
CA GLN A 202 -49.04 9.78 41.66
C GLN A 202 -47.89 9.55 42.63
N ASN A 203 -46.64 9.62 42.15
CA ASN A 203 -45.45 10.00 42.92
C ASN A 203 -44.24 10.24 42.00
N GLU A 204 -43.42 11.24 42.34
CA GLU A 204 -42.18 11.67 41.65
C GLU A 204 -41.18 10.53 41.36
N SER A 205 -41.22 9.43 42.13
CA SER A 205 -40.28 8.31 42.03
C SER A 205 -40.57 7.35 40.86
N ILE A 206 -41.81 7.31 40.36
CA ILE A 206 -42.25 6.28 39.40
C ILE A 206 -41.59 6.45 38.02
N TYR A 207 -41.39 7.70 37.57
CA TYR A 207 -40.72 7.97 36.29
C TYR A 207 -39.27 7.48 36.30
N ASN A 208 -38.55 7.71 37.40
CA ASN A 208 -37.17 7.26 37.55
C ASN A 208 -37.08 5.72 37.53
N TYR A 209 -38.03 5.01 38.15
CA TYR A 209 -38.11 3.55 38.07
C TYR A 209 -38.45 3.07 36.65
N ALA A 210 -39.36 3.74 35.94
CA ALA A 210 -39.70 3.41 34.56
C ALA A 210 -38.50 3.59 33.61
N VAL A 211 -37.74 4.68 33.78
CA VAL A 211 -36.48 4.92 33.05
C VAL A 211 -35.43 3.85 33.38
N ALA A 212 -35.27 3.50 34.65
CA ALA A 212 -34.34 2.43 35.05
C ALA A 212 -34.72 1.10 34.39
N LEU A 213 -36.01 0.73 34.39
CA LEU A 213 -36.52 -0.48 33.74
C LEU A 213 -36.32 -0.46 32.22
N TYR A 214 -36.53 0.69 31.57
CA TYR A 214 -36.27 0.89 30.14
C TYR A 214 -34.78 0.72 29.79
N MET A 215 -33.88 1.14 30.68
CA MET A 215 -32.43 1.07 30.47
C MET A 215 -31.82 -0.30 30.75
N LEU A 216 -32.44 -1.13 31.59
CA LEU A 216 -31.92 -2.44 31.97
C LEU A 216 -31.48 -3.31 30.76
N PRO A 217 -32.27 -3.51 29.68
CA PRO A 217 -31.85 -4.31 28.54
C PRO A 217 -30.58 -3.77 27.86
N ASN A 218 -30.45 -2.45 27.77
CA ASN A 218 -29.28 -1.80 27.17
C ASN A 218 -28.05 -1.90 28.07
N ILE A 219 -28.22 -1.76 29.39
CA ILE A 219 -27.15 -1.94 30.38
C ILE A 219 -26.65 -3.38 30.39
N PHE A 220 -27.57 -4.37 30.41
CA PHE A 220 -27.19 -5.78 30.29
C PHE A 220 -26.47 -6.05 28.97
N SER A 221 -26.96 -5.50 27.85
CA SER A 221 -26.27 -5.61 26.57
C SER A 221 -24.87 -4.99 26.62
N ALA A 222 -24.71 -3.82 27.21
CA ALA A 222 -23.40 -3.18 27.37
C ALA A 222 -22.46 -4.06 28.22
N LEU A 223 -22.89 -4.51 29.39
CA LEU A 223 -22.10 -5.36 30.29
C LEU A 223 -21.68 -6.68 29.63
N PHE A 224 -22.60 -7.37 28.96
CA PHE A 224 -22.31 -8.68 28.37
C PHE A 224 -21.52 -8.61 27.05
N PHE A 225 -21.69 -7.54 26.26
CA PHE A 225 -21.07 -7.44 24.93
C PHE A 225 -19.86 -6.50 24.85
N MET A 226 -19.62 -5.66 25.86
CA MET A 226 -18.42 -4.82 25.94
C MET A 226 -17.18 -5.62 26.36
N PHE A 227 -17.33 -6.55 27.31
CA PHE A 227 -16.24 -7.43 27.73
C PHE A 227 -16.09 -8.61 26.78
N LEU A 228 -15.01 -8.61 26.00
CA LEU A 228 -14.76 -9.59 24.96
C LEU A 228 -14.71 -11.06 25.42
N PRO A 229 -14.15 -11.41 26.60
CA PRO A 229 -14.19 -12.78 27.10
C PRO A 229 -15.61 -13.27 27.35
N ILE A 230 -16.47 -12.41 27.91
CA ILE A 230 -17.88 -12.70 28.21
C ILE A 230 -18.65 -12.84 26.89
N ARG A 231 -18.43 -11.94 25.95
CA ARG A 231 -19.03 -12.00 24.61
C ARG A 231 -18.66 -13.28 23.86
N ARG A 232 -17.38 -13.66 23.84
CA ARG A 232 -16.91 -14.91 23.22
C ARG A 232 -17.55 -16.14 23.88
N ALA A 233 -17.65 -16.15 25.22
CA ALA A 233 -18.29 -17.22 25.96
C ALA A 233 -19.81 -17.34 25.64
N LEU A 234 -20.52 -16.20 25.58
CA LEU A 234 -21.95 -16.17 25.24
C LEU A 234 -22.21 -16.60 23.80
N GLU A 235 -21.42 -16.15 22.83
CA GLU A 235 -21.62 -16.50 21.42
C GLU A 235 -21.27 -17.96 21.10
N ARG A 236 -20.32 -18.56 21.85
CA ARG A 236 -19.98 -20.00 21.75
C ARG A 236 -20.94 -20.89 22.55
N SER A 237 -21.69 -20.33 23.48
CA SER A 237 -22.57 -21.12 24.34
C SER A 237 -23.78 -21.65 23.59
N ASN A 238 -24.05 -22.95 23.79
CA ASN A 238 -25.20 -23.64 23.22
C ASN A 238 -26.42 -23.69 24.15
N SER A 239 -26.37 -23.01 25.30
CA SER A 239 -27.50 -22.96 26.24
C SER A 239 -28.75 -22.37 25.60
N ARG A 240 -29.92 -22.97 25.88
CA ARG A 240 -31.22 -22.51 25.37
C ARG A 240 -31.55 -21.08 25.81
N ILE A 241 -31.18 -20.72 27.04
CA ILE A 241 -31.40 -19.38 27.62
C ILE A 241 -30.57 -18.33 26.87
N ILE A 242 -29.28 -18.61 26.65
CA ILE A 242 -28.37 -17.71 25.94
C ILE A 242 -28.79 -17.58 24.47
N ARG A 243 -29.24 -18.67 23.83
CA ARG A 243 -29.78 -18.63 22.46
C ARG A 243 -31.05 -17.78 22.34
N PHE A 244 -31.92 -17.79 23.35
CA PHE A 244 -33.11 -16.95 23.39
C PHE A 244 -32.74 -15.47 23.59
N LEU A 245 -31.82 -15.17 24.52
CA LEU A 245 -31.32 -13.82 24.73
C LEU A 245 -30.63 -13.26 23.49
N LEU A 246 -29.77 -14.06 22.84
CA LEU A 246 -29.13 -13.72 21.57
C LEU A 246 -30.13 -13.55 20.44
N TRP A 247 -31.22 -14.33 20.41
CA TRP A 247 -32.28 -14.14 19.42
C TRP A 247 -32.94 -12.77 19.53
N TRP A 248 -33.04 -12.19 20.72
CA TRP A 248 -33.55 -10.82 20.91
C TRP A 248 -32.54 -9.75 20.49
N THR A 249 -31.24 -9.93 20.80
CA THR A 249 -30.20 -8.91 20.60
C THR A 249 -29.50 -8.97 19.23
N GLN A 250 -29.23 -10.15 18.66
CA GLN A 250 -28.48 -10.32 17.40
C GLN A 250 -29.19 -11.27 16.42
N PRO A 251 -29.22 -11.00 15.10
CA PRO A 251 -29.71 -11.95 14.11
C PRO A 251 -28.72 -13.12 13.93
N LYS A 252 -29.24 -14.33 13.66
CA LYS A 252 -28.43 -15.57 13.54
C LYS A 252 -27.58 -15.68 12.27
N LEU A 253 -27.52 -14.63 11.45
CA LEU A 253 -26.91 -14.67 10.11
C LEU A 253 -25.41 -14.37 10.09
N TYR A 254 -24.80 -13.96 11.21
CA TYR A 254 -23.38 -13.59 11.24
C TYR A 254 -22.47 -14.83 11.28
N VAL A 255 -21.72 -15.06 10.21
CA VAL A 255 -20.84 -16.24 10.02
C VAL A 255 -19.57 -16.18 10.89
N ALA A 256 -19.10 -14.99 11.29
CA ALA A 256 -17.85 -14.81 12.03
C ALA A 256 -18.01 -14.78 13.57
N ARG A 257 -18.94 -15.57 14.13
CA ARG A 257 -19.18 -15.63 15.59
C ARG A 257 -17.94 -16.11 16.34
N GLY A 258 -17.55 -15.39 17.39
CA GLY A 258 -16.37 -15.71 18.18
C GLY A 258 -15.01 -15.52 17.48
N MET A 259 -14.98 -14.92 16.29
CA MET A 259 -13.77 -14.50 15.57
C MET A 259 -13.49 -13.00 15.81
N TYR A 260 -13.36 -12.60 17.07
CA TYR A 260 -13.02 -11.22 17.41
C TYR A 260 -11.51 -11.05 17.57
N GLU A 261 -11.01 -9.88 17.18
CA GLU A 261 -9.66 -9.39 17.44
C GLU A 261 -9.25 -9.45 18.92
N ASP A 262 -7.97 -9.29 19.21
CA ASP A 262 -7.45 -9.27 20.57
C ASP A 262 -8.05 -8.14 21.43
N THR A 263 -8.14 -8.38 22.73
CA THR A 263 -8.69 -7.41 23.72
C THR A 263 -7.94 -6.08 23.69
N CYS A 264 -6.62 -6.09 23.48
CA CYS A 264 -5.80 -4.89 23.37
C CYS A 264 -6.16 -4.07 22.12
N SER A 265 -6.38 -4.72 20.98
CA SER A 265 -6.78 -4.06 19.73
C SER A 265 -8.17 -3.43 19.87
N LEU A 266 -9.11 -4.14 20.49
CA LEU A 266 -10.43 -3.60 20.81
C LEU A 266 -10.33 -2.37 21.73
N LEU A 267 -9.52 -2.47 22.80
CA LEU A 267 -9.34 -1.37 23.75
C LEU A 267 -8.78 -0.12 23.07
N LYS A 268 -7.76 -0.28 22.20
CA LYS A 268 -7.22 0.83 21.39
C LYS A 268 -8.30 1.48 20.53
N TYR A 269 -9.10 0.67 19.85
CA TYR A 269 -10.20 1.15 19.01
C TYR A 269 -11.28 1.87 19.83
N THR A 270 -11.67 1.34 20.98
CA THR A 270 -12.66 1.99 21.85
C THR A 270 -12.15 3.30 22.43
N THR A 271 -10.88 3.35 22.87
CA THR A 271 -10.26 4.57 23.39
C THR A 271 -10.19 5.66 22.32
N PHE A 272 -9.88 5.29 21.07
CA PHE A 272 -9.89 6.22 19.94
C PHE A 272 -11.27 6.90 19.78
N TRP A 273 -12.34 6.12 19.73
CA TRP A 273 -13.69 6.67 19.56
C TRP A 273 -14.19 7.43 20.78
N ILE A 274 -13.89 6.98 22.00
CA ILE A 274 -14.26 7.69 23.23
C ILE A 274 -13.62 9.07 23.25
N LEU A 275 -12.31 9.16 22.99
CA LEU A 275 -11.58 10.42 23.00
C LEU A 275 -12.10 11.38 21.91
N LEU A 276 -12.31 10.86 20.70
CA LEU A 276 -12.89 11.63 19.59
C LEU A 276 -14.27 12.18 19.95
N LEU A 277 -15.17 11.34 20.49
CA LEU A 277 -16.53 11.75 20.84
C LEU A 277 -16.55 12.74 22.00
N ILE A 278 -15.65 12.62 22.99
CA ILE A 278 -15.53 13.60 24.08
C ILE A 278 -15.13 14.97 23.53
N CYS A 279 -14.10 15.04 22.68
CA CYS A 279 -13.67 16.29 22.06
C CYS A 279 -14.78 16.91 21.18
N LYS A 280 -15.45 16.06 20.40
CA LYS A 280 -16.59 16.45 19.57
C LYS A 280 -17.71 17.07 20.39
N LEU A 281 -18.20 16.36 21.42
CA LEU A 281 -19.30 16.82 22.25
C LEU A 281 -18.93 18.07 23.05
N ALA A 282 -17.68 18.18 23.51
CA ALA A 282 -17.20 19.38 24.17
C ALA A 282 -17.22 20.59 23.22
N PHE A 283 -16.74 20.43 21.99
CA PHE A 283 -16.79 21.48 20.97
C PHE A 283 -18.22 21.88 20.63
N SER A 284 -19.10 20.91 20.36
CA SER A 284 -20.51 21.20 20.09
C SER A 284 -21.20 21.92 21.25
N TYR A 285 -20.89 21.58 22.49
CA TYR A 285 -21.48 22.27 23.65
C TYR A 285 -20.98 23.70 23.79
N TYR A 286 -19.67 23.90 23.89
CA TYR A 286 -19.08 25.21 24.22
C TYR A 286 -19.07 26.19 23.06
N VAL A 287 -18.91 25.72 21.82
CA VAL A 287 -18.75 26.58 20.63
C VAL A 287 -20.06 26.72 19.85
N GLU A 288 -20.84 25.65 19.73
CA GLU A 288 -22.05 25.66 18.88
C GLU A 288 -23.31 25.99 19.67
N ILE A 289 -23.58 25.28 20.77
CA ILE A 289 -24.89 25.32 21.44
C ILE A 289 -24.96 26.42 22.49
N ALA A 290 -24.01 26.49 23.43
CA ALA A 290 -24.06 27.44 24.54
C ALA A 290 -24.13 28.92 24.10
N PRO A 291 -23.33 29.38 23.11
CA PRO A 291 -23.37 30.78 22.66
C PRO A 291 -24.67 31.19 21.96
N LEU A 292 -25.48 30.23 21.48
CA LEU A 292 -26.76 30.52 20.82
C LEU A 292 -27.91 30.72 21.80
N VAL A 293 -27.82 30.15 22.99
CA VAL A 293 -28.94 30.14 23.93
C VAL A 293 -29.30 31.56 24.36
N GLU A 294 -28.31 32.39 24.69
CA GLU A 294 -28.53 33.77 25.13
C GLU A 294 -29.16 34.66 24.04
N PRO A 295 -28.62 34.72 22.79
CA PRO A 295 -29.30 35.37 21.68
C PRO A 295 -30.71 34.83 21.42
N THR A 296 -30.91 33.52 21.55
CA THR A 296 -32.24 32.91 21.32
C THR A 296 -33.24 33.36 22.38
N ARG A 297 -32.85 33.45 23.66
CA ARG A 297 -33.70 33.98 24.74
C ARG A 297 -34.10 35.43 24.46
N ILE A 298 -33.16 36.27 24.01
CA ILE A 298 -33.43 37.67 23.65
C ILE A 298 -34.41 37.76 22.46
N ILE A 299 -34.18 36.98 21.40
CA ILE A 299 -35.06 36.96 20.22
C ILE A 299 -36.49 36.50 20.59
N MET A 300 -36.61 35.54 21.50
CA MET A 300 -37.91 35.06 21.99
C MET A 300 -38.62 36.06 22.90
N SER A 301 -37.89 36.95 23.60
CA SER A 301 -38.48 37.98 24.47
C SER A 301 -38.87 39.28 23.75
N LEU A 302 -38.45 39.48 22.49
CA LEU A 302 -38.80 40.66 21.71
C LEU A 302 -40.27 40.60 21.23
N GLU A 303 -41.09 41.57 21.65
CA GLU A 303 -42.43 41.79 21.11
C GLU A 303 -42.35 42.45 19.71
N ARG A 304 -43.25 42.05 18.79
CA ARG A 304 -43.18 42.43 17.38
C ARG A 304 -43.39 43.95 17.17
N PRO A 305 -42.52 44.66 16.43
CA PRO A 305 -42.98 45.78 15.62
C PRO A 305 -43.75 45.25 14.38
N PRO A 306 -44.78 45.95 13.87
CA PRO A 306 -45.47 45.56 12.66
C PRO A 306 -44.49 45.58 11.47
N TYR A 307 -44.31 44.43 10.82
CA TYR A 307 -43.39 44.29 9.68
C TYR A 307 -44.18 44.46 8.37
N GLU A 308 -43.75 45.37 7.49
CA GLU A 308 -44.50 45.75 6.27
C GLU A 308 -44.23 44.85 5.05
N TRP A 309 -43.41 43.80 5.15
CA TRP A 309 -42.97 42.98 4.00
C TRP A 309 -43.54 41.55 3.98
N HIS A 310 -43.57 40.92 2.80
CA HIS A 310 -44.23 39.64 2.53
C HIS A 310 -43.77 38.52 3.49
N GLU A 311 -44.68 38.05 4.36
CA GLU A 311 -44.43 36.96 5.29
C GLU A 311 -44.56 35.59 4.59
N PHE A 312 -43.46 34.82 4.48
CA PHE A 312 -43.51 33.43 4.00
C PHE A 312 -44.29 32.49 4.96
N PHE A 313 -44.41 32.87 6.25
CA PHE A 313 -45.11 32.09 7.28
C PHE A 313 -45.89 33.00 8.25
N PRO A 314 -47.12 33.42 7.89
CA PRO A 314 -47.86 34.46 8.63
C PRO A 314 -48.33 34.06 10.04
N ASN A 315 -48.40 32.76 10.34
CA ASN A 315 -49.03 32.24 11.56
C ASN A 315 -48.04 31.77 12.66
N LEU A 316 -46.73 32.01 12.53
CA LEU A 316 -45.74 31.58 13.53
C LEU A 316 -45.70 32.54 14.73
N ARG A 317 -46.18 32.07 15.90
CA ARG A 317 -46.08 32.80 17.19
C ARG A 317 -44.62 32.82 17.70
N HIS A 318 -44.19 33.87 18.40
CA HIS A 318 -42.88 34.00 19.10
C HIS A 318 -41.59 33.97 18.25
N ASN A 319 -41.51 34.73 17.14
CA ASN A 319 -40.27 34.87 16.32
C ASN A 319 -39.60 33.54 15.90
N LEU A 320 -40.36 32.43 15.90
CA LEU A 320 -39.85 31.07 15.69
C LEU A 320 -39.14 30.89 14.35
N GLY A 321 -39.58 31.58 13.29
CA GLY A 321 -38.93 31.52 11.98
C GLY A 321 -37.49 32.05 12.00
N VAL A 322 -37.22 33.11 12.77
CA VAL A 322 -35.86 33.66 12.95
C VAL A 322 -35.00 32.67 13.74
N VAL A 323 -35.55 32.10 14.82
CA VAL A 323 -34.86 31.07 15.62
C VAL A 323 -34.50 29.85 14.76
N VAL A 324 -35.44 29.33 13.96
CA VAL A 324 -35.17 28.20 13.05
C VAL A 324 -34.07 28.54 12.06
N THR A 325 -34.05 29.76 11.51
CA THR A 325 -33.03 30.19 10.54
C THR A 325 -31.64 30.28 11.17
N VAL A 326 -31.54 30.73 12.43
CA VAL A 326 -30.27 30.79 13.17
C VAL A 326 -29.78 29.40 13.58
N TRP A 327 -30.68 28.52 14.02
CA TRP A 327 -30.32 27.17 14.50
C TRP A 327 -30.07 26.16 13.38
N ALA A 328 -30.73 26.27 12.23
CA ALA A 328 -30.65 25.26 11.17
C ALA A 328 -29.22 25.00 10.65
N PRO A 329 -28.38 26.03 10.34
CA PRO A 329 -26.99 25.79 9.94
C PRO A 329 -26.19 25.07 11.01
N ILE A 330 -26.43 25.39 12.29
CA ILE A 330 -25.64 24.88 13.41
C ILE A 330 -26.01 23.43 13.72
N VAL A 331 -27.30 23.09 13.66
CA VAL A 331 -27.76 21.70 13.69
C VAL A 331 -27.17 20.90 12.53
N MET A 332 -27.06 21.48 11.34
CA MET A 332 -26.42 20.81 10.20
C MET A 332 -24.93 20.55 10.45
N VAL A 333 -24.20 21.54 10.96
CA VAL A 333 -22.77 21.40 11.32
C VAL A 333 -22.59 20.33 12.40
N TYR A 334 -23.45 20.28 13.42
CA TYR A 334 -23.40 19.27 14.48
C TYR A 334 -23.47 17.80 14.00
N PHE A 335 -24.13 17.54 12.87
CA PHE A 335 -24.16 16.20 12.26
C PHE A 335 -22.97 15.94 11.34
N MET A 336 -22.38 16.99 10.75
CA MET A 336 -21.26 16.89 9.79
C MET A 336 -19.89 16.91 10.47
N ASP A 337 -19.77 17.58 11.61
CA ASP A 337 -18.52 17.82 12.36
C ASP A 337 -17.78 16.52 12.75
N THR A 338 -18.49 15.40 12.87
CA THR A 338 -17.91 14.10 13.25
C THR A 338 -16.93 13.61 12.18
N GLN A 339 -17.18 13.94 10.91
CA GLN A 339 -16.23 13.65 9.83
C GLN A 339 -14.93 14.46 9.99
N ILE A 340 -15.04 15.72 10.44
CA ILE A 340 -13.89 16.61 10.65
C ILE A 340 -13.05 16.09 11.83
N TRP A 341 -13.69 15.81 12.96
CA TRP A 341 -13.03 15.22 14.13
C TRP A 341 -12.39 13.88 13.81
N TYR A 342 -13.07 13.03 13.03
CA TYR A 342 -12.49 11.78 12.54
C TYR A 342 -11.26 12.01 11.66
N ALA A 343 -11.28 12.96 10.72
CA ALA A 343 -10.12 13.27 9.89
C ALA A 343 -8.91 13.75 10.71
N ILE A 344 -9.13 14.60 11.72
CA ILE A 344 -8.07 15.09 12.62
C ILE A 344 -7.49 13.94 13.44
N PHE A 345 -8.34 13.19 14.16
CA PHE A 345 -7.89 12.09 15.01
C PHE A 345 -7.25 10.95 14.22
N SER A 346 -7.79 10.60 13.05
CA SER A 346 -7.21 9.57 12.18
C SER A 346 -5.84 9.99 11.64
N THR A 347 -5.63 11.27 11.34
CA THR A 347 -4.32 11.80 10.92
C THR A 347 -3.31 11.75 12.07
N ILE A 348 -3.70 12.15 13.29
CA ILE A 348 -2.81 12.13 14.46
C ILE A 348 -2.47 10.70 14.86
N CYS A 349 -3.49 9.85 15.10
CA CYS A 349 -3.28 8.47 15.48
C CYS A 349 -2.58 7.66 14.39
N GLY A 350 -2.92 7.91 13.12
CA GLY A 350 -2.25 7.32 11.97
C GLY A 350 -0.79 7.76 11.86
N GLY A 351 -0.49 9.03 12.11
CA GLY A 351 0.88 9.56 12.16
C GLY A 351 1.72 8.95 13.28
N VAL A 352 1.15 8.86 14.49
CA VAL A 352 1.81 8.22 15.64
C VAL A 352 2.05 6.73 15.39
N TYR A 353 1.03 6.01 14.90
CA TYR A 353 1.16 4.58 14.58
C TYR A 353 2.16 4.34 13.44
N GLY A 354 2.16 5.20 12.43
CA GLY A 354 3.15 5.19 11.34
C GLY A 354 4.57 5.39 11.87
N ALA A 355 4.78 6.35 12.77
CA ALA A 355 6.09 6.59 13.39
C ALA A 355 6.57 5.38 14.22
N PHE A 356 5.71 4.80 15.06
CA PHE A 356 6.05 3.58 15.82
C PHE A 356 6.30 2.36 14.92
N SER A 357 5.64 2.31 13.77
CA SER A 357 5.86 1.28 12.75
C SER A 357 7.08 1.55 11.86
N ARG A 358 7.84 2.63 12.12
CA ARG A 358 8.97 3.13 11.33
C ARG A 358 8.61 3.35 9.85
N LEU A 359 7.36 3.73 9.61
CA LEU A 359 6.79 3.87 8.29
C LEU A 359 7.29 5.19 7.66
N GLY A 360 8.23 5.08 6.73
CA GLY A 360 8.87 6.22 6.09
C GLY A 360 10.15 6.68 6.80
N GLU A 361 10.87 5.77 7.46
CA GLU A 361 12.25 6.00 7.92
C GLU A 361 13.19 6.28 6.72
N ILE A 362 12.90 5.67 5.56
CA ILE A 362 13.56 5.95 4.28
C ILE A 362 12.49 6.44 3.30
N ARG A 363 12.55 7.73 2.93
CA ARG A 363 11.63 8.35 1.94
C ARG A 363 12.32 8.94 0.72
N THR A 364 13.62 9.22 0.82
CA THR A 364 14.41 9.86 -0.24
C THR A 364 15.67 9.06 -0.50
N LEU A 365 16.23 9.20 -1.70
CA LEU A 365 17.50 8.57 -2.06
C LEU A 365 18.66 9.00 -1.15
N GLY A 366 18.64 10.24 -0.65
CA GLY A 366 19.62 10.71 0.35
C GLY A 366 19.55 9.93 1.66
N MET A 367 18.33 9.66 2.17
CA MET A 367 18.14 8.82 3.35
C MET A 367 18.49 7.35 3.11
N LEU A 368 18.24 6.84 1.89
CA LEU A 368 18.64 5.49 1.50
C LEU A 368 20.16 5.34 1.58
N ARG A 369 20.92 6.30 1.04
CA ARG A 369 22.38 6.29 1.04
C ARG A 369 22.96 6.33 2.46
N SER A 370 22.45 7.20 3.34
CA SER A 370 22.97 7.29 4.70
C SER A 370 22.68 6.05 5.55
N ARG A 371 21.63 5.30 5.22
CA ARG A 371 21.22 4.08 5.93
C ARG A 371 21.62 2.79 5.22
N PHE A 372 22.30 2.87 4.06
CA PHE A 372 22.57 1.69 3.25
C PHE A 372 23.38 0.63 3.99
N GLU A 373 24.34 1.04 4.83
CA GLU A 373 25.13 0.12 5.68
C GLU A 373 24.26 -0.72 6.63
N ALA A 374 23.12 -0.19 7.06
CA ALA A 374 22.20 -0.90 7.96
C ALA A 374 21.25 -1.86 7.21
N ILE A 375 21.08 -1.71 5.90
CA ILE A 375 20.16 -2.52 5.08
C ILE A 375 20.56 -4.00 5.07
N PRO A 376 21.83 -4.38 4.78
CA PRO A 376 22.25 -5.78 4.79
C PRO A 376 22.10 -6.44 6.16
N ARG A 377 22.34 -5.70 7.25
CA ARG A 377 22.14 -6.19 8.62
C ARG A 377 20.66 -6.43 8.92
N ALA A 378 19.79 -5.50 8.51
CA ALA A 378 18.34 -5.66 8.65
C ALA A 378 17.82 -6.83 7.79
N PHE A 379 18.36 -6.98 6.59
CA PHE A 379 18.08 -8.09 5.68
C PHE A 379 18.41 -9.43 6.33
N GLY A 380 19.65 -9.61 6.82
CA GLY A 380 20.07 -10.83 7.50
C GLY A 380 19.19 -11.18 8.70
N LYS A 381 18.78 -10.18 9.49
CA LYS A 381 17.93 -10.41 10.67
C LYS A 381 16.49 -10.85 10.35
N LYS A 382 15.98 -10.49 9.17
CA LYS A 382 14.55 -10.64 8.81
C LYS A 382 14.30 -11.74 7.78
N LEU A 383 15.13 -11.80 6.74
CA LEU A 383 14.91 -12.61 5.54
C LEU A 383 15.81 -13.83 5.45
N VAL A 384 16.93 -13.87 6.17
CA VAL A 384 17.80 -15.05 6.23
C VAL A 384 17.32 -15.95 7.38
N PRO A 385 16.94 -17.21 7.11
CA PRO A 385 16.54 -18.14 8.15
C PRO A 385 17.70 -18.49 9.09
N ASP A 386 17.38 -18.73 10.36
CA ASP A 386 18.33 -19.23 11.35
C ASP A 386 18.44 -20.76 11.16
N HIS A 387 19.56 -21.24 10.64
CA HIS A 387 19.84 -22.68 10.63
C HIS A 387 20.13 -23.05 12.09
N GLY A 388 19.19 -23.73 12.75
CA GLY A 388 19.14 -23.95 14.21
C GLY A 388 20.26 -24.82 14.81
N SER A 389 21.52 -24.61 14.44
CA SER A 389 22.70 -25.33 14.90
C SER A 389 23.77 -24.43 15.54
N HIS A 390 23.42 -23.26 16.06
CA HIS A 390 24.31 -22.54 16.98
C HIS A 390 23.59 -22.20 18.28
N LEU A 391 24.10 -22.80 19.36
CA LEU A 391 23.89 -22.37 20.73
C LEU A 391 23.94 -20.84 20.79
N LYS A 392 23.00 -20.23 21.51
CA LYS A 392 23.03 -18.83 21.91
C LYS A 392 24.34 -18.56 22.66
N GLY A 393 25.39 -18.25 21.93
CA GLY A 393 26.67 -17.75 22.40
C GLY A 393 26.86 -16.37 21.79
N ASP A 394 27.10 -15.38 22.65
CA ASP A 394 27.23 -13.95 22.37
C ASP A 394 28.47 -13.58 21.52
N GLU A 395 28.62 -14.15 20.34
CA GLU A 395 29.49 -13.55 19.31
C GLU A 395 28.64 -13.25 18.07
N GLU A 396 28.36 -11.96 17.87
CA GLU A 396 27.88 -11.42 16.62
C GLU A 396 28.74 -11.99 15.48
N ASP A 397 28.17 -12.86 14.66
CA ASP A 397 28.80 -13.37 13.44
C ASP A 397 29.44 -12.19 12.70
N LYS A 398 30.78 -12.13 12.71
CA LYS A 398 31.55 -10.94 12.31
C LYS A 398 31.36 -10.55 10.85
N ASN A 399 30.79 -11.43 10.03
CA ASN A 399 30.42 -11.15 8.66
C ASN A 399 28.91 -11.31 8.51
N PRO A 400 28.15 -10.20 8.39
CA PRO A 400 26.76 -10.23 7.96
C PRO A 400 26.63 -11.08 6.68
N PRO A 401 25.45 -11.69 6.41
CA PRO A 401 25.20 -12.47 5.19
C PRO A 401 25.12 -11.55 3.97
N PHE A 402 26.21 -10.84 3.68
CA PHE A 402 26.36 -9.84 2.63
C PHE A 402 26.32 -10.47 1.26
N ASP A 403 26.86 -11.68 1.09
CA ASP A 403 26.79 -12.39 -0.19
C ASP A 403 25.33 -12.73 -0.53
N LYS A 404 24.58 -13.25 0.45
CA LYS A 404 23.14 -13.51 0.28
C LYS A 404 22.35 -12.22 -0.01
N PHE A 405 22.73 -11.11 0.63
CA PHE A 405 22.15 -9.80 0.35
C PHE A 405 22.49 -9.33 -1.07
N ALA A 406 23.74 -9.44 -1.50
CA ALA A 406 24.21 -9.01 -2.81
C ALA A 406 23.48 -9.74 -3.93
N ASP A 407 23.31 -11.06 -3.81
CA ASP A 407 22.61 -11.86 -4.82
C ASP A 407 21.15 -11.44 -4.97
N ILE A 408 20.43 -11.26 -3.85
CA ILE A 408 19.02 -10.84 -3.87
C ILE A 408 18.87 -9.38 -4.32
N TRP A 409 19.77 -8.50 -3.87
CA TRP A 409 19.80 -7.11 -4.30
C TRP A 409 20.05 -7.01 -5.80
N ASN A 410 21.02 -7.75 -6.34
CA ASN A 410 21.34 -7.76 -7.76
C ASN A 410 20.19 -8.35 -8.58
N ALA A 411 19.53 -9.41 -8.11
CA ALA A 411 18.33 -9.93 -8.76
C ALA A 411 17.19 -8.90 -8.79
N PHE A 412 17.01 -8.14 -7.71
CA PHE A 412 16.05 -7.04 -7.65
C PHE A 412 16.39 -5.92 -8.63
N ILE A 413 17.65 -5.47 -8.69
CA ILE A 413 18.11 -4.45 -9.65
C ILE A 413 17.98 -4.95 -11.10
N ASN A 414 18.31 -6.20 -11.37
CA ASN A 414 18.12 -6.83 -12.68
C ASN A 414 16.64 -6.85 -13.09
N SER A 415 15.72 -7.16 -12.17
CA SER A 415 14.28 -7.09 -12.43
C SER A 415 13.82 -5.67 -12.82
N LEU A 416 14.37 -4.63 -12.18
CA LEU A 416 14.05 -3.24 -12.56
C LEU A 416 14.59 -2.90 -13.95
N ARG A 417 15.75 -3.46 -14.32
CA ARG A 417 16.31 -3.31 -15.68
C ARG A 417 15.49 -4.04 -16.73
N GLU A 418 15.04 -5.27 -16.45
CA GLU A 418 14.14 -6.08 -17.31
C GLU A 418 12.76 -5.42 -17.52
N GLU A 419 12.34 -4.55 -16.59
CA GLU A 419 11.14 -3.73 -16.71
C GLU A 419 11.35 -2.41 -17.48
N ASP A 420 12.59 -2.13 -17.90
CA ASP A 420 12.98 -0.88 -18.55
C ASP A 420 12.89 0.36 -17.64
N LEU A 421 12.86 0.17 -16.31
CA LEU A 421 12.86 1.26 -15.33
C LEU A 421 14.26 1.86 -15.10
N LEU A 422 15.31 1.10 -15.43
CA LEU A 422 16.71 1.49 -15.31
C LEU A 422 17.39 1.45 -16.68
N ASN A 423 18.36 2.35 -16.91
CA ASN A 423 19.30 2.22 -18.02
C ASN A 423 20.52 1.34 -17.63
N ASN A 424 21.36 0.95 -18.60
CA ASN A 424 22.53 0.09 -18.32
C ASN A 424 23.50 0.73 -17.32
N ARG A 425 23.73 2.04 -17.45
CA ARG A 425 24.63 2.77 -16.54
C ARG A 425 24.08 2.83 -15.11
N GLU A 426 22.78 3.05 -14.94
CA GLU A 426 22.12 3.09 -13.63
C GLU A 426 22.11 1.71 -12.97
N LYS A 427 21.91 0.64 -13.76
CA LYS A 427 22.08 -0.74 -13.29
C LYS A 427 23.49 -0.93 -12.72
N ASP A 428 24.52 -0.61 -13.50
CA ASP A 428 25.92 -0.82 -13.10
C ASP A 428 26.32 0.02 -11.88
N LEU A 429 25.68 1.18 -11.67
CA LEU A 429 25.87 2.00 -10.46
C LEU A 429 25.21 1.40 -9.21
N LEU A 430 24.18 0.58 -9.36
CA LEU A 430 23.39 0.04 -8.24
C LEU A 430 23.80 -1.40 -7.87
N VAL A 431 24.38 -2.17 -8.80
CA VAL A 431 24.82 -3.55 -8.57
C VAL A 431 25.94 -3.62 -7.52
N VAL A 432 25.83 -4.61 -6.64
CA VAL A 432 26.82 -4.95 -5.61
C VAL A 432 27.60 -6.17 -6.10
N PRO A 433 28.91 -6.08 -6.34
CA PRO A 433 29.67 -7.26 -6.76
C PRO A 433 29.66 -8.32 -5.65
N SER A 434 29.40 -9.58 -6.00
CA SER A 434 29.50 -10.70 -5.06
C SER A 434 30.97 -10.85 -4.63
N SER A 435 31.23 -11.17 -3.35
CA SER A 435 32.56 -11.15 -2.69
C SER A 435 33.52 -12.27 -3.16
N GLY A 436 33.60 -12.47 -4.48
CA GLY A 436 34.38 -13.44 -5.22
C GLY A 436 35.89 -13.20 -5.24
N GLY A 437 36.48 -12.72 -4.14
CA GLY A 437 37.83 -13.09 -3.72
C GLY A 437 39.05 -12.47 -4.43
N GLN A 438 39.09 -11.17 -4.74
CA GLN A 438 40.36 -10.55 -5.20
C GLN A 438 40.73 -9.20 -4.58
N THR A 439 39.79 -8.47 -3.98
CA THR A 439 40.07 -7.19 -3.31
C THR A 439 40.20 -7.37 -1.80
N SER A 440 41.10 -6.60 -1.18
CA SER A 440 41.33 -6.61 0.27
C SER A 440 40.18 -6.01 1.10
N VAL A 441 39.18 -5.44 0.42
CA VAL A 441 38.14 -4.57 0.97
C VAL A 441 36.77 -4.92 0.39
N PHE A 442 35.73 -4.66 1.19
CA PHE A 442 34.33 -4.75 0.78
C PHE A 442 33.97 -3.73 -0.31
N GLN A 443 33.37 -4.23 -1.40
CA GLN A 443 33.05 -3.45 -2.58
C GLN A 443 31.63 -2.87 -2.50
N TRP A 444 31.52 -1.61 -2.06
CA TRP A 444 30.23 -0.91 -2.02
C TRP A 444 29.73 -0.56 -3.42
N PRO A 445 28.41 -0.53 -3.68
CA PRO A 445 27.89 -0.18 -4.99
C PRO A 445 28.28 1.24 -5.41
N PRO A 446 28.63 1.50 -6.69
CA PRO A 446 29.29 2.75 -7.10
C PRO A 446 28.49 4.02 -6.83
N PHE A 447 27.15 3.96 -6.75
CA PHE A 447 26.33 5.12 -6.39
C PHE A 447 26.63 5.66 -4.99
N LEU A 448 27.09 4.81 -4.04
CA LEU A 448 27.52 5.23 -2.71
C LEU A 448 28.92 5.87 -2.74
N LEU A 449 29.72 5.50 -3.73
CA LEU A 449 31.11 5.94 -3.91
C LEU A 449 31.24 7.13 -4.87
N ALA A 450 30.11 7.65 -5.37
CA ALA A 450 30.06 8.81 -6.25
C ALA A 450 30.83 10.02 -5.68
N SER A 451 31.68 10.62 -6.51
CA SER A 451 32.63 11.70 -6.21
C SER A 451 33.72 11.41 -5.19
N LYS A 452 33.77 10.23 -4.56
CA LYS A 452 34.75 9.95 -3.50
C LYS A 452 36.19 9.88 -4.03
N ILE A 453 36.40 9.30 -5.21
CA ILE A 453 37.73 9.25 -5.83
C ILE A 453 38.21 10.63 -6.32
N PRO A 454 37.42 11.43 -7.08
CA PRO A 454 37.82 12.80 -7.41
C PRO A 454 38.14 13.65 -6.17
N ILE A 455 37.33 13.55 -5.11
CA ILE A 455 37.59 14.24 -3.84
C ILE A 455 38.90 13.75 -3.21
N ALA A 456 39.17 12.44 -3.22
CA ALA A 456 40.43 11.89 -2.70
C ALA A 456 41.65 12.38 -3.51
N LEU A 457 41.52 12.53 -4.84
CA LEU A 457 42.56 13.10 -5.70
C LEU A 457 42.81 14.58 -5.38
N ASP A 458 41.75 15.37 -5.18
CA ASP A 458 41.87 16.78 -4.75
C ASP A 458 42.47 16.91 -3.34
N MET A 459 42.09 16.02 -2.41
CA MET A 459 42.71 15.93 -1.09
C MET A 459 44.21 15.64 -1.20
N ALA A 460 44.60 14.69 -2.06
CA ALA A 460 46.00 14.32 -2.30
C ALA A 460 46.82 15.49 -2.88
N LYS A 461 46.24 16.29 -3.79
CA LYS A 461 46.85 17.52 -4.32
C LYS A 461 47.05 18.60 -3.25
N SER A 462 46.13 18.71 -2.29
CA SER A 462 46.19 19.75 -1.25
C SER A 462 47.24 19.48 -0.16
N VAL A 463 47.59 18.21 0.10
CA VAL A 463 48.46 17.81 1.22
C VAL A 463 49.91 17.65 0.75
N LYS A 464 50.80 18.55 1.20
CA LYS A 464 52.20 18.59 0.73
C LYS A 464 53.26 18.15 1.75
N LYS A 465 52.92 17.98 3.03
CA LYS A 465 53.94 17.86 4.11
C LYS A 465 53.80 16.67 5.07
N LYS A 466 52.60 16.12 5.32
CA LYS A 466 52.40 15.04 6.31
C LYS A 466 51.45 13.95 5.81
N ASP A 467 51.94 12.71 5.78
CA ASP A 467 51.17 11.51 5.44
C ASP A 467 50.03 11.24 6.44
N ASP A 468 50.26 11.47 7.73
CA ASP A 468 49.25 11.24 8.76
C ASP A 468 48.01 12.15 8.56
N GLU A 469 48.20 13.34 8.00
CA GLU A 469 47.11 14.26 7.67
C GLU A 469 46.29 13.74 6.48
N LEU A 470 46.96 13.23 5.44
CA LEU A 470 46.30 12.61 4.28
C LEU A 470 45.47 11.39 4.70
N MET A 471 46.08 10.48 5.49
CA MET A 471 45.40 9.28 5.98
C MET A 471 44.23 9.63 6.90
N LYS A 472 44.36 10.65 7.75
CA LYS A 472 43.25 11.10 8.61
C LYS A 472 42.08 11.68 7.81
N ARG A 473 42.35 12.41 6.72
CA ARG A 473 41.31 12.94 5.82
C ARG A 473 40.61 11.84 5.04
N ILE A 474 41.35 10.84 4.54
CA ILE A 474 40.77 9.68 3.84
C ILE A 474 39.90 8.85 4.79
N LYS A 475 40.38 8.60 6.02
CA LYS A 475 39.67 7.82 7.04
C LYS A 475 38.50 8.55 7.70
N GLN A 476 38.30 9.84 7.43
CA GLN A 476 37.15 10.58 7.96
C GLN A 476 35.83 10.05 7.41
N ASP A 477 35.83 9.53 6.18
CA ASP A 477 34.69 8.88 5.54
C ASP A 477 35.05 7.44 5.16
N PRO A 478 34.47 6.41 5.81
CA PRO A 478 34.77 5.01 5.54
C PRO A 478 34.62 4.64 4.05
N TYR A 479 33.63 5.23 3.36
CA TYR A 479 33.42 4.96 1.93
C TYR A 479 34.57 5.46 1.05
N THR A 480 35.25 6.54 1.45
CA THR A 480 36.40 7.08 0.70
C THR A 480 37.61 6.17 0.83
N GLU A 481 37.89 5.66 2.04
CA GLU A 481 38.94 4.66 2.27
C GLU A 481 38.69 3.39 1.45
N TYR A 482 37.47 2.85 1.50
CA TYR A 482 37.12 1.65 0.75
C TYR A 482 37.23 1.84 -0.77
N ALA A 483 36.76 2.98 -1.29
CA ALA A 483 36.83 3.28 -2.72
C ALA A 483 38.28 3.37 -3.21
N VAL A 484 39.18 4.02 -2.44
CA VAL A 484 40.59 4.19 -2.83
C VAL A 484 41.31 2.84 -2.89
N ILE A 485 41.11 1.99 -1.87
CA ILE A 485 41.72 0.65 -1.84
C ILE A 485 41.17 -0.23 -2.97
N GLU A 486 39.85 -0.23 -3.16
CA GLU A 486 39.21 -0.97 -4.25
C GLU A 486 39.71 -0.52 -5.63
N CYS A 487 39.81 0.79 -5.86
CA CYS A 487 40.29 1.36 -7.12
C CYS A 487 41.72 0.90 -7.41
N TYR A 488 42.59 0.89 -6.40
CA TYR A 488 43.97 0.44 -6.52
C TYR A 488 44.07 -1.07 -6.82
N ASP A 489 43.38 -1.90 -6.03
CA ASP A 489 43.40 -3.36 -6.20
C ASP A 489 42.82 -3.78 -7.57
N THR A 490 41.71 -3.17 -7.99
CA THR A 490 41.05 -3.45 -9.29
C THR A 490 41.93 -3.02 -10.47
N LEU A 491 42.60 -1.87 -10.35
CA LEU A 491 43.49 -1.38 -11.39
C LEU A 491 44.71 -2.30 -11.54
N LEU A 492 45.28 -2.77 -10.44
CA LEU A 492 46.36 -3.76 -10.47
C LEU A 492 45.91 -5.07 -11.11
N ASP A 493 44.75 -5.59 -10.75
CA ASP A 493 44.20 -6.82 -11.34
C ASP A 493 44.01 -6.70 -12.86
N ILE A 494 43.46 -5.57 -13.32
CA ILE A 494 43.33 -5.27 -14.76
C ILE A 494 44.72 -5.23 -15.43
N LEU A 495 45.70 -4.53 -14.84
CA LEU A 495 47.04 -4.46 -15.41
C LEU A 495 47.72 -5.84 -15.50
N TYR A 496 47.68 -6.65 -14.43
CA TYR A 496 48.28 -8.00 -14.45
C TYR A 496 47.58 -8.95 -15.43
N SER A 497 46.28 -8.73 -15.69
CA SER A 497 45.51 -9.54 -16.65
C SER A 497 45.81 -9.21 -18.12
N ILE A 498 46.17 -7.95 -18.42
CA ILE A 498 46.50 -7.49 -19.78
C ILE A 498 47.96 -7.78 -20.13
N ILE A 499 48.87 -7.63 -19.16
CA ILE A 499 50.31 -7.80 -19.36
C ILE A 499 50.65 -9.29 -19.35
N VAL A 500 51.23 -9.80 -20.44
CA VAL A 500 51.67 -11.21 -20.53
C VAL A 500 53.15 -11.36 -20.21
N VAL A 501 53.97 -10.41 -20.65
CA VAL A 501 55.43 -10.52 -20.61
C VAL A 501 55.95 -10.37 -19.18
N GLN A 502 56.82 -11.30 -18.76
CA GLN A 502 57.37 -11.33 -17.40
C GLN A 502 58.22 -10.08 -17.07
N SER A 503 58.96 -9.53 -18.04
CA SER A 503 59.73 -8.28 -17.88
C SER A 503 58.81 -7.10 -17.55
N ASP A 504 57.71 -6.97 -18.28
CA ASP A 504 56.73 -5.89 -18.10
C ASP A 504 56.01 -6.01 -16.74
N LYS A 505 55.72 -7.25 -16.29
CA LYS A 505 55.18 -7.50 -14.94
C LYS A 505 56.13 -7.06 -13.83
N LYS A 506 57.45 -7.31 -13.98
CA LYS A 506 58.45 -6.87 -12.99
C LYS A 506 58.49 -5.35 -12.83
N VAL A 507 58.21 -4.58 -13.88
CA VAL A 507 58.12 -3.12 -13.79
C VAL A 507 56.94 -2.73 -12.89
N VAL A 508 55.77 -3.34 -13.09
CA VAL A 508 54.58 -3.13 -12.24
C VAL A 508 54.83 -3.58 -10.80
N ASP A 509 55.52 -4.72 -10.60
CA ASP A 509 55.88 -5.23 -9.28
C ASP A 509 56.80 -4.26 -8.52
N ARG A 510 57.83 -3.71 -9.19
CA ARG A 510 58.73 -2.70 -8.59
C ARG A 510 57.97 -1.43 -8.17
N ILE A 511 57.02 -0.97 -8.98
CA ILE A 511 56.16 0.18 -8.64
C ILE A 511 55.28 -0.16 -7.42
N ARG A 512 54.64 -1.33 -7.43
CA ARG A 512 53.78 -1.80 -6.35
C ARG A 512 54.53 -1.96 -5.02
N GLU A 513 55.73 -2.53 -5.05
CA GLU A 513 56.60 -2.68 -3.88
C GLU A 513 57.05 -1.32 -3.35
N SER A 514 57.47 -0.40 -4.23
CA SER A 514 57.83 0.95 -3.83
C SER A 514 56.65 1.67 -3.15
N ILE A 515 55.43 1.56 -3.68
CA ILE A 515 54.25 2.17 -3.06
C ILE A 515 53.97 1.56 -1.68
N LYS A 516 54.02 0.22 -1.56
CA LYS A 516 53.80 -0.48 -0.29
C LYS A 516 54.83 -0.09 0.77
N ASP A 517 56.11 -0.03 0.40
CA ASP A 517 57.20 0.36 1.29
C ASP A 517 57.04 1.79 1.79
N SER A 518 56.67 2.73 0.92
CA SER A 518 56.47 4.14 1.30
C SER A 518 55.24 4.33 2.19
N ILE A 519 54.17 3.54 1.98
CA ILE A 519 53.01 3.51 2.89
C ILE A 519 53.43 2.97 4.26
N HIS A 520 54.22 1.89 4.31
CA HIS A 520 54.69 1.30 5.57
C HIS A 520 55.62 2.25 6.34
N ARG A 521 56.53 2.95 5.64
CA ARG A 521 57.48 3.92 6.21
C ARG A 521 56.86 5.30 6.48
N LYS A 522 55.57 5.52 6.15
CA LYS A 522 54.87 6.82 6.24
C LYS A 522 55.63 7.95 5.53
N SER A 523 56.13 7.68 4.33
CA SER A 523 56.92 8.61 3.50
C SER A 523 56.35 8.83 2.10
N LEU A 524 55.08 8.49 1.85
CA LEU A 524 54.40 8.59 0.56
C LEU A 524 54.43 10.01 -0.02
N VAL A 525 54.10 11.05 0.74
CA VAL A 525 54.12 12.46 0.27
C VAL A 525 55.56 12.94 0.05
N LYS A 526 56.53 12.32 0.73
CA LYS A 526 57.96 12.65 0.57
C LYS A 526 58.54 12.02 -0.69
N GLU A 527 58.16 10.78 -1.01
CA GLU A 527 58.74 9.98 -2.10
C GLU A 527 57.98 10.12 -3.43
N PHE A 528 56.70 10.50 -3.40
CA PHE A 528 55.85 10.67 -4.58
C PHE A 528 55.29 12.10 -4.71
N ARG A 529 55.18 12.58 -5.95
CA ARG A 529 54.53 13.85 -6.32
C ARG A 529 53.05 13.60 -6.59
N LEU A 530 52.23 13.78 -5.56
CA LEU A 530 50.78 13.53 -5.63
C LEU A 530 50.01 14.58 -6.46
N ASP A 531 50.63 15.72 -6.78
CA ASP A 531 50.04 16.77 -7.62
C ASP A 531 49.69 16.29 -9.04
N GLU A 532 50.38 15.26 -9.54
CA GLU A 532 50.23 14.72 -10.90
C GLU A 532 49.23 13.54 -10.99
N LEU A 533 48.68 13.08 -9.86
CA LEU A 533 47.68 11.99 -9.83
C LEU A 533 46.40 12.28 -10.65
N PRO A 534 45.86 13.51 -10.72
CA PRO A 534 44.73 13.79 -11.58
C PRO A 534 45.03 13.58 -13.08
N GLN A 535 46.26 13.84 -13.53
CA GLN A 535 46.67 13.58 -14.91
C GLN A 535 46.71 12.08 -15.21
N LEU A 536 47.22 11.30 -14.26
CA LEU A 536 47.24 9.84 -14.33
C LEU A 536 45.82 9.25 -14.39
N SER A 537 44.91 9.74 -13.54
CA SER A 537 43.50 9.35 -13.54
C SER A 537 42.83 9.58 -14.91
N ALA A 538 43.09 10.74 -15.54
CA ALA A 538 42.56 11.04 -16.87
C ALA A 538 43.11 10.11 -17.98
N LYS A 539 44.37 9.67 -17.87
CA LYS A 539 44.95 8.67 -18.79
C LYS A 539 44.37 7.27 -18.57
N PHE A 540 44.12 6.87 -17.32
CA PHE A 540 43.43 5.62 -17.01
C PHE A 540 41.98 5.60 -17.51
N ASP A 541 41.25 6.71 -17.42
CA ASP A 541 39.90 6.80 -17.98
C ASP A 541 39.90 6.59 -19.51
N LYS A 542 40.87 7.18 -20.22
CA LYS A 542 41.06 6.93 -21.67
C LYS A 542 41.36 5.47 -21.97
N LEU A 543 42.24 4.84 -21.19
CA LEU A 543 42.55 3.42 -21.33
C LEU A 543 41.29 2.55 -21.12
N LEU A 544 40.51 2.82 -20.07
CA LEU A 544 39.31 2.04 -19.77
C LEU A 544 38.21 2.20 -20.83
N ASN A 545 38.04 3.38 -21.42
CA ASN A 545 37.15 3.57 -22.57
C ASN A 545 37.55 2.67 -23.75
N LEU A 546 38.85 2.65 -24.08
CA LEU A 546 39.36 1.78 -25.13
C LEU A 546 39.24 0.29 -24.79
N LEU A 547 39.13 -0.10 -23.52
CA LEU A 547 38.93 -1.50 -23.12
C LEU A 547 37.45 -1.93 -23.14
N LYS A 548 36.50 -0.99 -23.18
CA LYS A 548 35.05 -1.28 -23.17
C LYS A 548 34.47 -1.62 -24.54
N GLU A 549 34.86 -0.88 -25.57
CA GLU A 549 34.33 -1.03 -26.93
C GLU A 549 34.95 -2.27 -27.58
N TYR A 550 34.27 -3.41 -27.62
CA TYR A 550 34.74 -4.56 -28.38
C TYR A 550 34.28 -4.42 -29.83
N ASP A 551 35.12 -3.84 -30.68
CA ASP A 551 34.93 -3.82 -32.12
C ASP A 551 35.77 -4.94 -32.75
N GLU A 552 35.12 -5.86 -33.46
CA GLU A 552 35.77 -6.97 -34.17
C GLU A 552 36.51 -6.49 -35.44
N ASN A 553 36.21 -5.27 -35.92
CA ASN A 553 36.60 -4.84 -37.25
C ASN A 553 38.05 -4.33 -37.37
N ASP A 554 38.74 -3.93 -36.29
CA ASP A 554 40.13 -3.44 -36.37
C ASP A 554 41.00 -3.68 -35.11
N PRO A 555 41.46 -4.93 -34.85
CA PRO A 555 42.18 -5.29 -33.63
C PRO A 555 43.63 -4.77 -33.58
N VAL A 556 44.27 -4.55 -34.73
CA VAL A 556 45.70 -4.20 -34.79
C VAL A 556 45.96 -2.76 -34.37
N ASN A 557 45.17 -1.81 -34.89
CA ASN A 557 45.27 -0.41 -34.51
C ASN A 557 44.92 -0.18 -33.04
N ARG A 558 43.95 -0.91 -32.49
CA ARG A 558 43.58 -0.78 -31.08
C ARG A 558 44.70 -1.26 -30.15
N ASN A 559 45.39 -2.33 -30.51
CA ASN A 559 46.49 -2.87 -29.70
C ASN A 559 47.67 -1.91 -29.58
N THR A 560 48.02 -1.24 -30.68
CA THR A 560 49.08 -0.22 -30.66
C THR A 560 48.65 1.00 -29.84
N HIS A 561 47.38 1.42 -29.93
CA HIS A 561 46.85 2.51 -29.10
C HIS A 561 46.85 2.15 -27.60
N ILE A 562 46.43 0.94 -27.22
CA ILE A 562 46.46 0.47 -25.83
C ILE A 562 47.91 0.38 -25.33
N ALA A 563 48.83 -0.18 -26.13
CA ALA A 563 50.24 -0.29 -25.76
C ALA A 563 50.88 1.09 -25.56
N ASN A 564 50.63 2.05 -26.46
CA ASN A 564 51.11 3.43 -26.34
C ASN A 564 50.55 4.11 -25.07
N LEU A 565 49.26 3.95 -24.78
CA LEU A 565 48.66 4.49 -23.55
C LEU A 565 49.22 3.85 -22.28
N LEU A 566 49.51 2.55 -22.29
CA LEU A 566 50.16 1.88 -21.16
C LEU A 566 51.60 2.39 -20.96
N GLN A 567 52.35 2.59 -22.04
CA GLN A 567 53.68 3.21 -21.98
C GLN A 567 53.61 4.63 -21.40
N ASP A 568 52.72 5.49 -21.92
CA ASP A 568 52.47 6.83 -21.38
C ASP A 568 52.17 6.79 -19.87
N ILE A 569 51.29 5.87 -19.44
CA ILE A 569 50.91 5.72 -18.02
C ILE A 569 52.14 5.35 -17.17
N MET A 570 52.96 4.40 -17.63
CA MET A 570 54.15 3.95 -16.89
C MET A 570 55.25 5.01 -16.88
N GLU A 571 55.39 5.80 -17.93
CA GLU A 571 56.30 6.95 -17.99
C GLU A 571 55.87 8.05 -17.02
N ILE A 572 54.57 8.41 -16.98
CA ILE A 572 54.04 9.38 -16.01
C ILE A 572 54.30 8.91 -14.57
N ILE A 573 54.07 7.62 -14.28
CA ILE A 573 54.30 7.08 -12.94
C ILE A 573 55.79 7.18 -12.56
N THR A 574 56.70 6.79 -13.45
CA THR A 574 58.14 6.67 -13.14
C THR A 574 58.91 7.99 -13.24
N GLN A 575 58.52 8.91 -14.11
CA GLN A 575 59.23 10.18 -14.35
C GLN A 575 58.60 11.36 -13.60
N ASP A 576 57.27 11.44 -13.55
CA ASP A 576 56.56 12.60 -13.01
C ASP A 576 56.09 12.37 -11.58
N ILE A 577 55.59 11.18 -11.26
CA ILE A 577 55.04 10.87 -9.93
C ILE A 577 56.14 10.39 -8.97
N MET A 578 57.00 9.44 -9.35
CA MET A 578 58.09 8.96 -8.51
C MET A 578 59.29 9.91 -8.50
N LYS A 579 59.77 10.34 -7.32
CA LYS A 579 60.98 11.20 -7.24
C LYS A 579 62.27 10.41 -7.54
N ASN A 580 62.30 9.12 -7.21
CA ASN A 580 63.44 8.21 -7.44
C ASN A 580 63.18 7.16 -8.54
N GLY A 581 62.21 7.40 -9.44
CA GLY A 581 61.82 6.41 -10.46
C GLY A 581 62.73 6.35 -11.70
N LYS A 582 63.67 7.31 -11.85
CA LYS A 582 64.61 7.41 -12.98
C LYS A 582 65.66 6.29 -12.95
N GLY A 583 65.26 5.09 -13.37
CA GLY A 583 66.10 3.88 -13.43
C GLY A 583 65.29 2.61 -13.64
N ILE A 584 64.04 2.59 -13.19
CA ILE A 584 63.14 1.41 -13.27
C ILE A 584 62.92 0.95 -14.72
N LEU A 585 62.84 1.90 -15.67
CA LEU A 585 62.68 1.62 -17.10
C LEU A 585 64.01 1.39 -17.85
N LYS A 586 65.18 1.68 -17.24
CA LYS A 586 66.49 1.65 -17.91
C LYS A 586 67.29 0.36 -17.69
N ASP A 587 66.94 -0.44 -16.67
CA ASP A 587 67.73 -1.61 -16.24
C ASP A 587 67.50 -2.91 -17.03
N GLU A 588 66.60 -2.94 -18.02
CA GLU A 588 66.38 -4.16 -18.83
C GLU A 588 66.72 -3.91 -20.31
N GLY A 589 67.82 -4.50 -20.76
CA GLY A 589 68.38 -4.31 -22.10
C GLY A 589 67.57 -4.94 -23.25
N GLN A 590 67.71 -4.29 -24.41
CA GLN A 590 67.51 -4.77 -25.79
C GLN A 590 66.09 -4.76 -26.43
N LYS A 591 65.92 -3.78 -27.34
CA LYS A 591 65.27 -3.85 -28.67
C LYS A 591 63.80 -4.26 -28.82
N GLN A 592 63.06 -4.62 -27.77
CA GLN A 592 61.61 -4.85 -27.85
C GLN A 592 60.84 -3.65 -27.27
N GLN A 593 59.79 -3.20 -27.97
CA GLN A 593 58.86 -2.20 -27.44
C GLN A 593 58.16 -2.80 -26.20
N LEU A 594 58.33 -2.18 -25.03
CA LEU A 594 57.65 -2.55 -23.78
C LEU A 594 56.12 -2.58 -24.00
N PHE A 595 55.40 -3.52 -23.40
CA PHE A 595 53.94 -3.66 -23.52
C PHE A 595 53.40 -3.96 -24.94
N ALA A 596 54.25 -4.35 -25.91
CA ALA A 596 53.79 -4.63 -27.28
C ALA A 596 52.96 -5.92 -27.42
N LYS A 597 53.05 -6.86 -26.46
CA LYS A 597 52.34 -8.14 -26.49
C LYS A 597 51.33 -8.24 -25.34
N LEU A 598 50.08 -7.92 -25.65
CA LEU A 598 48.96 -7.86 -24.70
C LEU A 598 48.07 -9.11 -24.80
N ASN A 599 47.52 -9.57 -23.67
CA ASN A 599 46.46 -10.58 -23.65
C ASN A 599 45.10 -9.91 -23.77
N LEU A 600 44.44 -10.11 -24.90
CA LEU A 600 43.11 -9.58 -25.18
C LEU A 600 42.02 -10.64 -25.04
N ASP A 601 42.37 -11.91 -24.78
CA ASP A 601 41.36 -12.94 -24.53
C ASP A 601 40.57 -12.64 -23.25
N SER A 602 41.17 -11.92 -22.30
CA SER A 602 40.48 -11.37 -21.11
C SER A 602 39.28 -10.48 -21.46
N LEU A 603 39.27 -9.80 -22.63
CA LEU A 603 38.15 -8.96 -23.09
C LEU A 603 36.89 -9.76 -23.48
N LYS A 604 37.05 -11.06 -23.76
CA LYS A 604 35.95 -11.98 -24.10
C LYS A 604 35.16 -12.39 -22.85
N HIS A 605 35.77 -12.31 -21.66
CA HIS A 605 35.11 -12.67 -20.41
C HIS A 605 34.22 -11.51 -19.91
N VAL A 606 32.92 -11.77 -19.79
CA VAL A 606 31.92 -10.78 -19.33
C VAL A 606 32.28 -10.20 -17.95
N ALA A 607 32.68 -11.05 -17.01
CA ALA A 607 33.08 -10.63 -15.66
C ALA A 607 34.28 -9.67 -15.66
N TRP A 608 35.20 -9.80 -16.62
CA TRP A 608 36.36 -8.91 -16.75
C TRP A 608 35.95 -7.54 -17.32
N ARG A 609 35.02 -7.53 -18.29
CA ARG A 609 34.44 -6.29 -18.83
C ARG A 609 33.67 -5.53 -17.74
N GLU A 610 32.93 -6.23 -16.89
CA GLU A 610 32.22 -5.63 -15.74
C GLU A 610 33.18 -4.96 -14.75
N LYS A 611 34.35 -5.56 -14.48
CA LYS A 611 35.41 -4.93 -13.68
C LYS A 611 35.90 -3.62 -14.30
N CYS A 612 36.14 -3.60 -15.61
CA CYS A 612 36.54 -2.39 -16.33
C CYS A 612 35.44 -1.31 -16.30
N ILE A 613 34.18 -1.72 -16.44
CA ILE A 613 33.03 -0.82 -16.33
C ILE A 613 32.94 -0.20 -14.95
N ARG A 614 33.06 -1.04 -13.92
CA ARG A 614 33.04 -0.61 -12.53
C ARG A 614 34.17 0.36 -12.20
N LEU A 615 35.41 0.04 -12.58
CA LEU A 615 36.54 0.92 -12.32
C LEU A 615 36.34 2.29 -12.99
N GLN A 616 35.86 2.32 -14.23
CA GLN A 616 35.56 3.59 -14.89
C GLN A 616 34.47 4.37 -14.15
N LEU A 617 33.42 3.69 -13.67
CA LEU A 617 32.37 4.35 -12.89
C LEU A 617 32.96 4.94 -11.59
N LEU A 618 33.85 4.25 -10.89
CA LEU A 618 34.50 4.81 -9.68
C LEU A 618 35.30 6.08 -9.99
N LEU A 619 36.00 6.13 -11.12
CA LEU A 619 36.82 7.27 -11.54
C LEU A 619 35.98 8.46 -12.05
N THR A 620 34.92 8.20 -12.79
CA THR A 620 34.18 9.22 -13.56
C THR A 620 32.88 9.70 -12.92
N THR A 621 32.34 8.96 -11.95
CA THR A 621 31.02 9.25 -11.38
C THR A 621 31.06 10.50 -10.51
N LYS A 622 30.32 11.52 -10.96
CA LYS A 622 30.15 12.82 -10.28
C LYS A 622 28.95 12.82 -9.32
N GLU A 623 28.77 13.93 -8.60
CA GLU A 623 27.70 14.13 -7.62
C GLU A 623 26.29 13.99 -8.21
N SER A 624 26.11 14.20 -9.52
CA SER A 624 24.81 13.99 -10.19
C SER A 624 24.28 12.56 -10.06
N ALA A 625 25.15 11.57 -9.77
CA ALA A 625 24.72 10.20 -9.46
C ALA A 625 23.96 10.07 -8.12
N ILE A 626 23.90 11.13 -7.29
CA ILE A 626 23.03 11.18 -6.09
C ILE A 626 21.56 11.00 -6.44
N TYR A 627 21.15 11.35 -7.66
CA TYR A 627 19.77 11.23 -8.11
C TYR A 627 19.47 9.92 -8.88
N VAL A 628 20.37 8.93 -8.83
CA VAL A 628 20.17 7.61 -9.45
C VAL A 628 19.37 6.68 -8.52
N PRO A 629 18.36 5.95 -9.03
CA PRO A 629 17.86 5.96 -10.41
C PRO A 629 16.99 7.18 -10.71
N THR A 630 16.95 7.61 -11.97
CA THR A 630 16.18 8.80 -12.39
C THR A 630 14.67 8.56 -12.42
N ASN A 631 14.24 7.35 -12.82
CA ASN A 631 12.84 6.97 -12.92
C ASN A 631 12.13 6.96 -11.54
N LEU A 632 10.95 7.56 -11.47
CA LEU A 632 10.18 7.71 -10.22
C LEU A 632 9.68 6.38 -9.66
N GLU A 633 9.30 5.44 -10.53
CA GLU A 633 8.81 4.12 -10.14
C GLU A 633 9.94 3.26 -9.56
N ALA A 634 11.12 3.28 -10.19
CA ALA A 634 12.32 2.63 -9.64
C ALA A 634 12.66 3.17 -8.24
N ARG A 635 12.67 4.51 -8.07
CA ARG A 635 12.91 5.15 -6.76
C ARG A 635 11.91 4.68 -5.72
N ARG A 636 10.62 4.65 -6.08
CA ARG A 636 9.54 4.22 -5.18
C ARG A 636 9.74 2.77 -4.74
N ARG A 637 10.04 1.86 -5.67
CA ARG A 637 10.24 0.43 -5.37
C ARG A 637 11.46 0.17 -4.51
N ILE A 638 12.61 0.79 -4.81
CA ILE A 638 13.83 0.66 -4.01
C ILE A 638 13.61 1.20 -2.59
N THR A 639 12.98 2.38 -2.49
CA THR A 639 12.67 3.01 -1.19
C THR A 639 11.70 2.15 -0.39
N PHE A 640 10.68 1.58 -1.03
CA PHE A 640 9.71 0.69 -0.40
C PHE A 640 10.38 -0.60 0.09
N PHE A 641 11.23 -1.22 -0.72
CA PHE A 641 12.00 -2.41 -0.34
C PHE A 641 12.86 -2.13 0.89
N ALA A 642 13.67 -1.07 0.85
CA ALA A 642 14.54 -0.68 1.95
C ALA A 642 13.74 -0.37 3.23
N ASN A 643 12.67 0.43 3.13
CA ASN A 643 11.82 0.79 4.26
C ASN A 643 11.16 -0.45 4.89
N SER A 644 10.72 -1.42 4.07
CA SER A 644 10.07 -2.65 4.54
C SER A 644 10.96 -3.51 5.45
N LEU A 645 12.28 -3.46 5.26
CA LEU A 645 13.24 -4.19 6.11
C LEU A 645 13.34 -3.62 7.54
N PHE A 646 13.10 -2.32 7.70
CA PHE A 646 13.08 -1.66 9.01
C PHE A 646 11.72 -1.71 9.71
N MET A 647 10.66 -2.09 8.97
CA MET A 647 9.33 -2.30 9.54
C MET A 647 9.28 -3.55 10.42
N ARG A 648 8.22 -3.63 11.24
CA ARG A 648 7.95 -4.81 12.08
C ARG A 648 7.49 -5.99 11.23
N MET A 649 8.45 -6.76 10.72
CA MET A 649 8.23 -8.01 9.99
C MET A 649 8.59 -9.24 10.87
N PRO A 650 7.82 -10.35 10.84
CA PRO A 650 8.24 -11.62 11.43
C PRO A 650 9.51 -12.16 10.74
N ARG A 651 10.23 -13.07 11.38
CA ARG A 651 11.36 -13.75 10.73
C ARG A 651 10.85 -14.74 9.68
N ALA A 652 11.52 -14.79 8.53
CA ALA A 652 11.19 -15.74 7.47
C ALA A 652 11.67 -17.16 7.84
N PRO A 653 10.80 -18.18 7.74
CA PRO A 653 11.25 -19.58 7.74
C PRO A 653 11.94 -19.91 6.40
N PRO A 654 12.74 -21.00 6.33
CA PRO A 654 13.22 -21.53 5.06
C PRO A 654 12.06 -21.78 4.08
N VAL A 655 12.29 -21.57 2.78
CA VAL A 655 11.25 -21.72 1.74
C VAL A 655 10.62 -23.11 1.77
N ARG A 656 11.42 -24.16 2.06
CA ARG A 656 10.94 -25.54 2.20
C ARG A 656 9.90 -25.71 3.32
N SER A 657 9.99 -24.96 4.42
CA SER A 657 9.06 -25.03 5.56
C SER A 657 7.97 -23.96 5.53
N MET A 658 7.99 -23.05 4.55
CA MET A 658 6.91 -22.09 4.32
C MET A 658 5.59 -22.79 3.97
N MET A 659 4.45 -22.21 4.40
CA MET A 659 3.13 -22.64 3.97
C MET A 659 2.90 -22.29 2.49
N SER A 660 2.40 -23.26 1.70
CA SER A 660 2.02 -22.98 0.33
C SER A 660 0.82 -22.03 0.27
N PHE A 661 0.78 -21.17 -0.73
CA PHE A 661 -0.35 -20.29 -0.97
C PHE A 661 -0.68 -20.20 -2.46
N SER A 662 -1.94 -19.87 -2.74
CA SER A 662 -2.43 -19.72 -4.11
C SER A 662 -3.08 -18.37 -4.30
N VAL A 663 -2.85 -17.78 -5.46
CA VAL A 663 -3.46 -16.51 -5.86
C VAL A 663 -4.42 -16.77 -7.02
N LEU A 664 -5.65 -16.29 -6.91
CA LEU A 664 -6.66 -16.38 -7.96
C LEU A 664 -6.95 -14.98 -8.51
N THR A 665 -6.72 -14.79 -9.81
CA THR A 665 -7.12 -13.57 -10.52
C THR A 665 -8.27 -13.90 -11.47
N PRO A 666 -9.52 -13.57 -11.10
CA PRO A 666 -10.63 -13.61 -12.04
C PRO A 666 -10.55 -12.44 -13.02
N TYR A 667 -10.78 -12.70 -14.30
CA TYR A 667 -10.86 -11.66 -15.35
C TYR A 667 -12.08 -11.87 -16.23
N PHE A 668 -12.65 -10.83 -16.83
CA PHE A 668 -13.86 -10.98 -17.65
C PHE A 668 -13.52 -11.29 -19.10
N LYS A 669 -13.21 -10.26 -19.90
CA LYS A 669 -12.84 -10.37 -21.32
C LYS A 669 -11.77 -9.33 -21.65
N GLU A 670 -10.74 -9.27 -20.82
CA GLU A 670 -9.61 -8.38 -21.01
C GLU A 670 -8.63 -8.99 -22.02
N GLU A 671 -8.08 -8.13 -22.88
CA GLU A 671 -6.99 -8.51 -23.77
C GLU A 671 -5.68 -8.63 -22.98
N VAL A 672 -4.88 -9.64 -23.33
CA VAL A 672 -3.60 -9.91 -22.68
C VAL A 672 -2.50 -9.12 -23.37
N LEU A 673 -2.41 -9.20 -24.70
CA LEU A 673 -1.36 -8.54 -25.48
C LEU A 673 -2.00 -7.63 -26.53
N PHE A 674 -1.40 -6.47 -26.76
CA PHE A 674 -1.73 -5.63 -27.91
C PHE A 674 -1.20 -6.26 -29.19
N SER A 675 -2.03 -6.27 -30.23
CA SER A 675 -1.54 -6.55 -31.58
C SER A 675 -0.82 -5.32 -32.18
N PRO A 676 0.02 -5.50 -33.21
CA PRO A 676 0.61 -4.39 -33.95
C PRO A 676 -0.46 -3.42 -34.50
N GLU A 677 -1.60 -3.96 -34.93
CA GLU A 677 -2.73 -3.20 -35.45
C GLU A 677 -3.36 -2.32 -34.37
N ASP A 678 -3.55 -2.84 -33.17
CA ASP A 678 -4.09 -2.09 -32.03
C ASP A 678 -3.16 -0.94 -31.63
N LEU A 679 -1.85 -1.14 -31.69
CA LEU A 679 -0.87 -0.12 -31.34
C LEU A 679 -0.89 1.09 -32.28
N HIS A 680 -1.14 0.86 -33.56
CA HIS A 680 -1.24 1.90 -34.59
C HIS A 680 -2.66 2.45 -34.74
N ARG A 681 -3.67 1.78 -34.18
CA ARG A 681 -5.06 2.21 -34.20
C ARG A 681 -5.18 3.59 -33.55
N LYS A 682 -5.76 4.52 -34.31
CA LYS A 682 -5.97 5.90 -33.87
C LYS A 682 -7.31 6.03 -33.15
N ASN A 683 -7.30 6.76 -32.04
CA ASN A 683 -8.52 7.18 -31.33
C ASN A 683 -9.24 8.31 -32.09
N GLU A 684 -10.39 8.77 -31.56
CA GLU A 684 -11.19 9.87 -32.14
C GLU A 684 -10.35 11.15 -32.40
N ASP A 685 -9.32 11.39 -31.58
CA ASP A 685 -8.38 12.52 -31.70
C ASP A 685 -7.18 12.26 -32.64
N GLY A 686 -7.15 11.12 -33.35
CA GLY A 686 -6.06 10.76 -34.27
C GLY A 686 -4.77 10.23 -33.59
N ILE A 687 -4.77 10.07 -32.27
CA ILE A 687 -3.62 9.61 -31.49
C ILE A 687 -3.58 8.08 -31.43
N SER A 688 -2.43 7.47 -31.73
CA SER A 688 -2.22 6.02 -31.59
C SER A 688 -1.78 5.64 -30.17
N ILE A 689 -2.06 4.39 -29.77
CA ILE A 689 -1.68 3.87 -28.44
C ILE A 689 -0.16 3.92 -28.26
N LEU A 690 0.61 3.53 -29.29
CA LEU A 690 2.07 3.56 -29.24
C LEU A 690 2.61 4.99 -29.04
N PHE A 691 2.05 5.97 -29.76
CA PHE A 691 2.46 7.37 -29.60
C PHE A 691 2.17 7.86 -28.17
N TYR A 692 0.99 7.54 -27.64
CA TYR A 692 0.59 7.89 -26.28
C TYR A 692 1.53 7.31 -25.23
N LEU A 693 1.85 6.01 -25.32
CA LEU A 693 2.75 5.35 -24.36
C LEU A 693 4.18 5.88 -24.43
N ARG A 694 4.71 6.19 -25.63
CA ARG A 694 6.02 6.85 -25.80
C ARG A 694 6.07 8.23 -25.15
N LYS A 695 4.95 8.97 -25.15
CA LYS A 695 4.85 10.29 -24.54
C LYS A 695 4.73 10.25 -23.02
N ILE A 696 4.06 9.25 -22.45
CA ILE A 696 3.93 9.10 -21.00
C ILE A 696 5.18 8.50 -20.36
N TYR A 697 5.84 7.56 -21.04
CA TYR A 697 7.01 6.84 -20.54
C TYR A 697 8.26 7.04 -21.43
N PRO A 698 8.73 8.30 -21.61
CA PRO A 698 9.83 8.59 -22.54
C PRO A 698 11.17 8.02 -22.06
N ASP A 699 11.40 8.02 -20.76
CA ASP A 699 12.58 7.45 -20.11
C ASP A 699 12.60 5.92 -20.22
N GLU A 700 11.48 5.26 -19.93
CA GLU A 700 11.38 3.80 -20.03
C GLU A 700 11.47 3.30 -21.48
N PHE A 701 10.94 4.07 -22.44
CA PHE A 701 11.09 3.72 -23.86
C PHE A 701 12.55 3.81 -24.31
N ARG A 702 13.30 4.81 -23.85
CA ARG A 702 14.75 4.91 -24.13
C ARG A 702 15.53 3.74 -23.50
N ASN A 703 15.18 3.35 -22.27
CA ASN A 703 15.80 2.21 -21.59
C ASN A 703 15.47 0.88 -22.28
N PHE A 704 14.27 0.76 -22.84
CA PHE A 704 13.85 -0.35 -23.68
C PHE A 704 14.70 -0.45 -24.95
N LEU A 705 14.83 0.64 -25.71
CA LEU A 705 15.68 0.71 -26.91
C LEU A 705 17.13 0.31 -26.60
N GLN A 706 17.66 0.78 -25.46
CA GLN A 706 18.98 0.38 -24.99
C GLN A 706 19.07 -1.11 -24.60
N ARG A 707 17.97 -1.75 -24.17
CA ARG A 707 17.98 -3.18 -23.79
C ARG A 707 18.08 -4.08 -25.01
N ILE A 708 17.42 -3.67 -26.08
CA ILE A 708 17.32 -4.42 -27.34
C ILE A 708 18.48 -4.07 -28.29
N ASP A 709 19.39 -3.22 -27.84
CA ASP A 709 20.54 -2.69 -28.57
C ASP A 709 20.16 -2.10 -29.94
N PHE A 710 19.07 -1.33 -29.95
CA PHE A 710 18.50 -0.78 -31.17
C PHE A 710 18.49 0.74 -31.14
N GLU A 711 19.15 1.35 -32.12
CA GLU A 711 19.08 2.78 -32.36
C GLU A 711 18.04 3.09 -33.42
N VAL A 712 17.02 3.86 -33.07
CA VAL A 712 15.96 4.26 -34.00
C VAL A 712 16.52 5.27 -34.99
N LYS A 713 16.81 4.82 -36.22
CA LYS A 713 17.22 5.68 -37.33
C LYS A 713 16.02 6.11 -38.18
N ASP A 714 15.08 5.19 -38.45
CA ASP A 714 13.82 5.43 -39.18
C ASP A 714 12.61 4.73 -38.52
N GLU A 715 11.38 5.22 -38.75
CA GLU A 715 10.15 4.57 -38.25
C GLU A 715 9.83 3.24 -38.97
N GLU A 716 10.44 2.96 -40.12
CA GLU A 716 10.21 1.70 -40.85
C GLU A 716 10.93 0.50 -40.22
N GLU A 717 12.17 0.66 -39.73
CA GLU A 717 12.90 -0.40 -39.02
C GLU A 717 12.26 -0.73 -37.66
N LEU A 718 11.43 0.17 -37.13
CA LEU A 718 10.64 -0.08 -35.93
C LEU A 718 9.62 -1.21 -36.14
N LYS A 719 9.20 -1.44 -37.40
CA LYS A 719 8.29 -2.55 -37.76
C LYS A 719 8.94 -3.92 -37.54
N ASP A 720 10.25 -4.02 -37.70
CA ASP A 720 10.99 -5.29 -37.56
C ASP A 720 11.10 -5.74 -36.10
N LYS A 721 10.84 -4.84 -35.14
CA LYS A 721 10.85 -5.11 -33.69
C LYS A 721 9.47 -5.03 -33.05
N MET A 722 8.39 -5.16 -33.85
CA MET A 722 7.03 -4.98 -33.34
C MET A 722 6.61 -5.96 -32.26
N ASP A 723 7.12 -7.20 -32.26
CA ASP A 723 6.81 -8.17 -31.20
C ASP A 723 7.31 -7.70 -29.83
N GLU A 724 8.52 -7.14 -29.77
CA GLU A 724 9.10 -6.61 -28.55
C GLU A 724 8.38 -5.33 -28.09
N ILE A 725 7.96 -4.50 -29.05
CA ILE A 725 7.19 -3.27 -28.80
C ILE A 725 5.78 -3.61 -28.30
N CYS A 726 5.11 -4.60 -28.89
CA CYS A 726 3.83 -5.14 -28.44
C CYS A 726 3.91 -5.61 -26.99
N ASN A 727 4.96 -6.36 -26.63
CA ASN A 727 5.19 -6.77 -25.25
C ASN A 727 5.44 -5.58 -24.33
N TRP A 728 6.34 -4.66 -24.72
CA TRP A 728 6.64 -3.45 -23.95
C TRP A 728 5.40 -2.59 -23.68
N ALA A 729 4.55 -2.42 -24.70
CA ALA A 729 3.31 -1.67 -24.62
C ALA A 729 2.27 -2.40 -23.76
N SER A 730 2.14 -3.72 -23.90
CA SER A 730 1.20 -4.54 -23.12
C SER A 730 1.53 -4.50 -21.63
N TYR A 731 2.81 -4.53 -21.27
CA TYR A 731 3.25 -4.38 -19.88
C TYR A 731 2.94 -3.01 -19.25
N ARG A 732 2.48 -2.02 -20.02
CA ARG A 732 2.11 -0.68 -19.53
C ARG A 732 0.63 -0.39 -19.68
N GLY A 733 0.05 -0.76 -20.83
CA GLY A 733 -1.34 -0.48 -21.18
C GLY A 733 -2.35 -1.57 -20.83
N GLN A 734 -1.95 -2.85 -20.72
CA GLN A 734 -2.90 -3.94 -20.43
C GLN A 734 -2.91 -4.32 -18.95
N THR A 735 -4.09 -4.20 -18.32
CA THR A 735 -4.25 -4.44 -16.88
C THR A 735 -3.99 -5.89 -16.50
N LEU A 736 -4.56 -6.85 -17.23
CA LEU A 736 -4.44 -8.28 -16.92
C LEU A 736 -2.99 -8.75 -16.97
N THR A 737 -2.26 -8.40 -18.03
CA THR A 737 -0.84 -8.78 -18.19
C THR A 737 0.05 -8.16 -17.12
N ARG A 738 -0.23 -6.92 -16.72
CA ARG A 738 0.46 -6.28 -15.60
C ARG A 738 0.22 -7.00 -14.28
N THR A 739 -1.04 -7.40 -14.02
CA THR A 739 -1.39 -8.17 -12.83
C THR A 739 -0.71 -9.54 -12.83
N VAL A 740 -0.79 -10.27 -13.94
CA VAL A 740 -0.15 -11.58 -14.11
C VAL A 740 1.36 -11.48 -13.88
N ARG A 741 2.03 -10.55 -14.57
CA ARG A 741 3.48 -10.33 -14.41
C ARG A 741 3.84 -10.00 -12.96
N GLY A 742 3.09 -9.13 -12.30
CA GLY A 742 3.32 -8.75 -10.91
C GLY A 742 3.16 -9.91 -9.93
N MET A 743 2.14 -10.76 -10.12
CA MET A 743 1.94 -11.95 -9.29
C MET A 743 3.02 -13.01 -9.51
N MET A 744 3.55 -13.13 -10.73
CA MET A 744 4.63 -14.07 -11.04
C MET A 744 5.97 -13.70 -10.37
N TYR A 745 6.14 -12.47 -9.87
CA TYR A 745 7.31 -12.12 -9.07
C TYR A 745 7.41 -12.88 -7.75
N TYR A 746 6.30 -13.37 -7.20
CA TYR A 746 6.34 -14.26 -6.03
C TYR A 746 7.08 -15.56 -6.35
N ARG A 747 6.84 -16.15 -7.53
CA ARG A 747 7.54 -17.36 -7.99
C ARG A 747 9.05 -17.11 -8.11
N LYS A 748 9.44 -16.05 -8.83
CA LYS A 748 10.86 -15.69 -9.04
C LYS A 748 11.57 -15.38 -7.71
N ALA A 749 10.89 -14.69 -6.79
CA ALA A 749 11.43 -14.41 -5.46
C ALA A 749 11.63 -15.70 -4.63
N LEU A 750 10.68 -16.63 -4.66
CA LEU A 750 10.80 -17.91 -3.95
C LEU A 750 11.92 -18.79 -4.52
N GLU A 751 12.10 -18.81 -5.84
CA GLU A 751 13.20 -19.52 -6.50
C GLU A 751 14.56 -19.00 -6.01
N ILE A 752 14.77 -17.68 -6.04
CA ILE A 752 16.01 -17.05 -5.57
C ILE A 752 16.23 -17.30 -4.08
N GLN A 753 15.19 -17.14 -3.25
CA GLN A 753 15.31 -17.37 -1.80
C GLN A 753 15.60 -18.84 -1.50
N CYS A 754 15.02 -19.77 -2.26
CA CYS A 754 15.25 -21.20 -2.10
C CYS A 754 16.69 -21.58 -2.47
N LEU A 755 17.26 -20.99 -3.53
CA LEU A 755 18.68 -21.15 -3.85
C LEU A 755 19.56 -20.72 -2.68
N GLN A 756 19.28 -19.55 -2.11
CA GLN A 756 20.05 -18.99 -0.98
C GLN A 756 19.91 -19.81 0.32
N ASP A 757 18.80 -20.52 0.50
CA ASP A 757 18.60 -21.45 1.62
C ASP A 757 19.40 -22.75 1.43
N MET A 758 19.73 -23.14 0.19
CA MET A 758 20.52 -24.35 -0.12
C MET A 758 22.03 -24.11 -0.09
N THR A 759 22.47 -22.88 -0.38
CA THR A 759 23.88 -22.50 -0.31
C THR A 759 24.33 -22.39 1.16
N ASP A 760 24.93 -23.47 1.66
CA ASP A 760 25.48 -23.54 3.02
C ASP A 760 26.80 -22.74 3.08
N PRO A 761 26.92 -21.69 3.93
CA PRO A 761 28.16 -20.92 4.05
C PRO A 761 29.38 -21.78 4.41
N ALA A 762 29.19 -22.94 5.07
CA ALA A 762 30.27 -23.86 5.43
C ALA A 762 30.85 -24.67 4.25
N LYS A 763 30.12 -24.75 3.12
CA LYS A 763 30.58 -25.41 1.89
C LYS A 763 31.31 -24.47 0.92
N VAL A 764 31.01 -23.17 0.98
CA VAL A 764 31.60 -22.16 0.06
C VAL A 764 33.09 -21.97 0.31
N ASP A 765 33.57 -22.14 1.54
CA ASP A 765 34.98 -21.98 1.91
C ASP A 765 35.88 -23.16 1.51
N ARG A 766 35.31 -24.33 1.15
CA ARG A 766 36.08 -25.54 0.84
C ARG A 766 36.16 -25.91 -0.64
N ASP A 767 35.28 -25.38 -1.49
CA ASP A 767 35.12 -25.93 -2.85
C ASP A 767 35.01 -24.89 -3.97
N ARG A 768 35.90 -23.88 -3.96
CA ARG A 768 36.13 -23.05 -5.17
C ARG A 768 36.94 -23.76 -6.27
N SER A 769 37.22 -25.05 -6.12
CA SER A 769 37.83 -25.89 -7.15
C SER A 769 36.79 -26.75 -7.87
N ILE A 770 36.26 -26.24 -8.99
CA ILE A 770 35.75 -27.06 -10.11
C ILE A 770 34.73 -28.13 -9.67
N GLY A 771 33.81 -27.77 -8.76
CA GLY A 771 32.57 -28.51 -8.48
C GLY A 771 31.51 -28.15 -9.52
N SER A 772 30.96 -29.18 -10.17
CA SER A 772 30.37 -29.17 -11.52
C SER A 772 29.22 -28.18 -11.78
N TYR A 773 29.16 -27.59 -12.98
CA TYR A 773 27.95 -26.94 -13.53
C TYR A 773 26.67 -27.77 -13.33
N GLN A 774 26.82 -29.09 -13.21
CA GLN A 774 25.76 -30.06 -12.99
C GLN A 774 25.15 -29.98 -11.57
N GLU A 775 25.94 -29.66 -10.54
CA GLU A 775 25.44 -29.41 -9.18
C GLU A 775 24.66 -28.09 -9.11
N LEU A 776 25.19 -27.02 -9.73
CA LEU A 776 24.48 -25.74 -9.80
C LEU A 776 23.16 -25.87 -10.57
N GLN A 777 23.17 -26.62 -11.68
CA GLN A 777 21.98 -26.90 -12.46
C GLN A 777 20.93 -27.69 -11.65
N TYR A 778 21.38 -28.70 -10.88
CA TYR A 778 20.51 -29.46 -9.99
C TYR A 778 19.90 -28.59 -8.89
N ASP A 779 20.67 -27.68 -8.28
CA ASP A 779 20.17 -26.76 -7.27
C ASP A 779 19.13 -25.78 -7.83
N ILE A 780 19.33 -25.29 -9.06
CA ILE A 780 18.35 -24.46 -9.78
C ILE A 780 17.06 -25.24 -10.04
N GLU A 781 17.16 -26.45 -10.58
CA GLU A 781 16.00 -27.30 -10.86
C GLU A 781 15.21 -27.64 -9.59
N MET A 782 15.92 -27.95 -8.51
CA MET A 782 15.30 -28.21 -7.21
C MET A 782 14.62 -26.95 -6.63
N ALA A 783 15.25 -25.78 -6.75
CA ALA A 783 14.66 -24.52 -6.31
C ALA A 783 13.38 -24.17 -7.08
N GLN A 784 13.37 -24.41 -8.39
CA GLN A 784 12.19 -24.24 -9.23
C GLN A 784 11.05 -25.19 -8.83
N ALA A 785 11.37 -26.47 -8.62
CA ALA A 785 10.38 -27.46 -8.17
C ALA A 785 9.76 -27.08 -6.82
N ILE A 786 10.56 -26.61 -5.87
CA ILE A 786 10.06 -26.15 -4.57
C ILE A 786 9.19 -24.90 -4.75
N ALA A 787 9.61 -23.92 -5.56
CA ALA A 787 8.82 -22.72 -5.82
C ALA A 787 7.43 -23.07 -6.40
N ASP A 788 7.36 -24.03 -7.32
CA ASP A 788 6.11 -24.49 -7.93
C ASP A 788 5.19 -25.24 -6.94
N ILE A 789 5.74 -25.93 -5.95
CA ILE A 789 4.98 -26.55 -4.85
C ILE A 789 4.46 -25.49 -3.85
N LYS A 790 5.20 -24.40 -3.66
CA LYS A 790 4.88 -23.36 -2.66
C LYS A 790 3.94 -22.29 -3.18
N PHE A 791 3.98 -21.98 -4.47
CA PHE A 791 3.19 -20.92 -5.06
C PHE A 791 2.44 -21.40 -6.30
N THR A 792 1.13 -21.25 -6.27
CA THR A 792 0.28 -21.55 -7.43
C THR A 792 -0.50 -20.30 -7.83
N TYR A 793 -0.39 -19.92 -9.10
CA TYR A 793 -1.15 -18.80 -9.65
C TYR A 793 -2.21 -19.30 -10.63
N VAL A 794 -3.48 -18.96 -10.35
CA VAL A 794 -4.62 -19.35 -11.19
C VAL A 794 -5.24 -18.10 -11.80
N VAL A 795 -5.28 -18.07 -13.12
CA VAL A 795 -5.96 -17.02 -13.89
C VAL A 795 -7.21 -17.63 -14.51
N SER A 796 -8.38 -17.12 -14.15
CA SER A 796 -9.67 -17.71 -14.56
C SER A 796 -10.55 -16.69 -15.25
N CYS A 797 -11.00 -17.04 -16.45
CA CYS A 797 -11.94 -16.23 -17.22
C CYS A 797 -13.36 -16.42 -16.66
N GLN A 798 -14.03 -15.33 -16.32
CA GLN A 798 -15.41 -15.28 -15.85
C GLN A 798 -16.41 -15.03 -16.99
N VAL A 799 -16.13 -15.52 -18.21
CA VAL A 799 -17.18 -15.64 -19.22
C VAL A 799 -18.06 -16.83 -18.84
N TYR A 800 -18.95 -16.59 -17.87
CA TYR A 800 -20.11 -17.46 -17.66
C TYR A 800 -21.14 -17.06 -18.73
N GLY A 801 -21.16 -17.82 -19.83
CA GLY A 801 -22.06 -17.60 -20.96
C GLY A 801 -22.02 -18.76 -21.94
#